data_AF-A0A831TC55-F1
#
_entry.id   AF-A0A831TC55-F1
#
_cell.length_a   1.000
_cell.length_b   1.000
_cell.length_c   1.000
_cell.angle_alpha   90.00
_cell.angle_beta   90.00
_cell.angle_gamma   90.00
#
_symmetry.space_group_name_H-M   'P 1'
#
loop_
_entity.id
_entity.type
_entity.pdbx_description
1 polymer ?
#
loop_
_entity_poly.entity_id
_entity_poly.type
_entity_poly.pdbx_seq_one_letter_code
_entity_poly.pdbx_strand_id
1 'polypeptide(L)'
;MKRKPSARKPPSPPAPPRPPVRPSPASAQAPTQQYDLRSPLICLGLAFLACAAYGELLSPSFTYFNIDDDEYILANPHVNTGLSPANFRWAWTAFHSNNWHPLTWLSLQIDVQLFGLAPAGFRLTNILLHALAAILLFLFLQFSTSATWRSGIVAGLFLLHPLRVESVAWIAERKDVLAGVFWMLALLAYLWYARQPTPGRYLLVAAVFALGLTAKQMLVTLPFVLLLLDWWPLERIRFGSTPDADPAFRQRSLRLLVEKLPLLALAALASLLTLSAQTAVKHTAETLPYQARVLNALVAYLRYVGKTFWPLDLCFLYEHPGTTLSWPAGMAAGFVLLVVSLLVISRWGRRRPYLAVGWFWFLGTLVPVIGLVQVGNQALADRYSYVPQIGLLIMLVWGLAELARRWRAEMIFGIAACAGLAACLVLTWMQVSTWHNPLTVWSRVLAVEPNNYLAHNNVGQLLADAGYAEQAVGHLEAAVLHRPSFLMGYRNLGMARQRLQRWSEAAEAFRAALQLQPDNLELRRLLGRALVIANRPAEAEAELRPVVDAAPQDVNARAYLGLALQRQGKTDQARSAFAEVVRQAPDWPRAMVQGAWLLAADPEPARRNGSLALFQAELAQAAEGPSAEALGALAAAHAELGQFDDAVRLQAQALNLVPQDDSQRPAMQERLQLYQRRQPYRR
;
A
#
# COMPACT_ATOMS: atom_id res chain seq x y z
N MET A 1 -66.70 94.56 -29.92
CA MET A 1 -67.26 94.01 -28.67
C MET A 1 -66.96 92.50 -28.63
N LYS A 2 -65.82 92.10 -28.03
CA LYS A 2 -65.68 91.56 -26.65
C LYS A 2 -66.57 90.34 -26.36
N ARG A 3 -66.12 89.13 -26.73
CA ARG A 3 -66.52 87.86 -26.11
C ARG A 3 -65.72 87.68 -24.80
N LYS A 4 -66.42 87.36 -23.71
CA LYS A 4 -65.88 87.07 -22.37
C LYS A 4 -65.02 85.79 -22.37
N PRO A 5 -64.01 85.69 -21.48
CA PRO A 5 -63.07 84.58 -21.44
C PRO A 5 -63.63 83.36 -20.68
N SER A 6 -63.34 82.17 -21.20
CA SER A 6 -63.56 80.87 -20.55
C SER A 6 -62.46 80.62 -19.51
N ALA A 7 -62.86 80.26 -18.29
CA ALA A 7 -61.97 79.89 -17.20
C ALA A 7 -61.21 78.59 -17.53
N ARG A 8 -59.88 78.68 -17.63
CA ARG A 8 -58.98 77.51 -17.70
C ARG A 8 -58.91 76.83 -16.32
N LYS A 9 -59.28 75.56 -16.26
CA LYS A 9 -58.83 74.63 -15.20
C LYS A 9 -57.29 74.52 -15.27
N PRO A 10 -56.59 74.42 -14.12
CA PRO A 10 -55.15 74.18 -14.12
C PRO A 10 -54.85 72.78 -14.68
N PRO A 11 -53.71 72.58 -15.37
CA PRO A 11 -53.31 71.27 -15.85
C PRO A 11 -52.96 70.35 -14.67
N SER A 12 -53.42 69.11 -14.74
CA SER A 12 -53.02 68.01 -13.86
C SER A 12 -51.48 67.87 -13.88
N PRO A 13 -50.83 67.56 -12.74
CA PRO A 13 -49.39 67.31 -12.74
C PRO A 13 -49.06 66.11 -13.65
N PRO A 14 -47.88 66.12 -14.32
CA PRO A 14 -47.48 65.02 -15.18
C PRO A 14 -47.36 63.73 -14.37
N ALA A 15 -47.90 62.64 -14.92
CA ALA A 15 -47.75 61.31 -14.33
C ALA A 15 -46.25 61.01 -14.13
N PRO A 16 -45.86 60.38 -13.01
CA PRO A 16 -44.47 60.01 -12.78
C PRO A 16 -44.00 59.10 -13.93
N PRO A 17 -42.72 59.23 -14.36
CA PRO A 17 -42.20 58.40 -15.43
C PRO A 17 -42.39 56.93 -15.05
N ARG A 18 -43.01 56.16 -15.95
CA ARG A 18 -43.10 54.71 -15.79
C ARG A 18 -41.68 54.21 -15.52
N PRO A 19 -41.46 53.40 -14.47
CA PRO A 19 -40.15 52.81 -14.26
C PRO A 19 -39.76 52.07 -15.56
N PRO A 20 -38.48 52.12 -15.96
CA PRO A 20 -38.04 51.38 -17.13
C PRO A 20 -38.50 49.94 -16.94
N VAL A 21 -39.25 49.42 -17.93
CA VAL A 21 -39.59 48.01 -17.98
C VAL A 21 -38.26 47.28 -17.85
N ARG A 22 -38.01 46.72 -16.66
CA ARG A 22 -36.84 45.86 -16.47
C ARG A 22 -37.00 44.79 -17.54
N PRO A 23 -35.99 44.55 -18.38
CA PRO A 23 -36.04 43.36 -19.21
C PRO A 23 -36.38 42.20 -18.27
N SER A 24 -37.41 41.42 -18.63
CA SER A 24 -37.62 40.11 -18.01
C SER A 24 -36.26 39.43 -17.88
N PRO A 25 -36.03 38.56 -16.88
CA PRO A 25 -34.87 37.71 -16.85
C PRO A 25 -34.98 36.73 -18.03
N ALA A 26 -34.73 37.24 -19.23
CA ALA A 26 -34.40 36.50 -20.40
C ALA A 26 -33.24 35.65 -19.94
N SER A 27 -33.50 34.34 -20.00
CA SER A 27 -32.51 33.28 -20.08
C SER A 27 -31.12 33.87 -20.30
N ALA A 28 -30.24 33.67 -19.32
CA ALA A 28 -28.83 33.58 -19.62
C ALA A 28 -28.74 32.52 -20.73
N GLN A 29 -28.74 32.97 -21.98
CA GLN A 29 -28.52 32.11 -23.12
C GLN A 29 -27.14 31.56 -22.86
N ALA A 30 -27.10 30.27 -22.52
CA ALA A 30 -25.87 29.53 -22.40
C ALA A 30 -25.07 29.83 -23.67
N PRO A 31 -23.77 30.18 -23.58
CA PRO A 31 -22.97 30.40 -24.76
C PRO A 31 -23.18 29.19 -25.67
N THR A 32 -23.64 29.45 -26.90
CA THR A 32 -23.80 28.44 -27.94
C THR A 32 -22.46 27.72 -28.03
N GLN A 33 -22.46 26.46 -27.58
CA GLN A 33 -21.26 25.66 -27.39
C GLN A 33 -20.70 25.35 -28.79
N GLN A 34 -19.86 26.23 -29.31
CA GLN A 34 -19.09 25.96 -30.52
C GLN A 34 -18.22 24.73 -30.23
N TYR A 35 -18.43 23.67 -31.01
CA TYR A 35 -17.57 22.50 -31.00
C TYR A 35 -16.15 22.95 -31.36
N ASP A 36 -15.24 22.98 -30.39
CA ASP A 36 -13.83 23.21 -30.65
C ASP A 36 -13.26 21.94 -31.30
N LEU A 37 -13.00 22.03 -32.61
CA LEU A 37 -12.44 20.92 -33.41
C LEU A 37 -11.09 20.42 -32.87
N ARG A 38 -10.45 21.16 -31.96
CA ARG A 38 -9.20 20.77 -31.30
C ARG A 38 -9.40 19.79 -30.15
N SER A 39 -10.61 19.71 -29.56
CA SER A 39 -10.87 18.83 -28.42
C SER A 39 -10.57 17.36 -28.70
N PRO A 40 -11.02 16.76 -29.82
CA PRO A 40 -10.69 15.37 -30.13
C PRO A 40 -9.17 15.16 -30.27
N LEU A 41 -8.44 16.10 -30.86
CA LEU A 41 -6.99 16.03 -31.01
C LEU A 41 -6.27 16.07 -29.65
N ILE A 42 -6.73 16.92 -28.71
CA ILE A 42 -6.18 16.95 -27.34
C ILE A 42 -6.47 15.63 -26.62
N CYS A 43 -7.68 15.08 -26.73
CA CYS A 43 -8.01 13.78 -26.15
C CYS A 43 -7.12 12.65 -26.70
N LEU A 44 -6.91 12.61 -28.03
CA LEU A 44 -6.01 11.64 -28.67
C LEU A 44 -4.56 11.86 -28.22
N GLY A 45 -4.11 13.11 -28.11
CA GLY A 45 -2.79 13.45 -27.60
C GLY A 45 -2.58 12.99 -26.16
N LEU A 46 -3.57 13.18 -25.27
CA LEU A 46 -3.53 12.69 -23.89
C LEU A 46 -3.47 11.15 -23.84
N ALA A 47 -4.25 10.46 -24.67
CA ALA A 47 -4.19 9.00 -24.75
C ALA A 47 -2.80 8.51 -25.22
N PHE A 48 -2.24 9.14 -26.25
CA PHE A 48 -0.89 8.84 -26.73
C PHE A 48 0.18 9.10 -25.67
N LEU A 49 0.11 10.24 -24.98
CA LEU A 49 1.04 10.61 -23.91
C LEU A 49 0.97 9.63 -22.73
N ALA A 50 -0.21 9.09 -22.41
CA ALA A 50 -0.34 8.07 -21.38
C ALA A 50 0.41 6.78 -21.75
N CYS A 51 0.26 6.33 -23.00
CA CYS A 51 1.02 5.19 -23.52
C CYS A 51 2.53 5.46 -23.53
N ALA A 52 2.94 6.67 -23.93
CA ALA A 52 4.36 7.05 -23.97
C ALA A 52 4.99 7.11 -22.57
N ALA A 53 4.28 7.64 -21.58
CA ALA A 53 4.79 7.81 -20.22
C ALA A 53 4.86 6.49 -19.43
N TYR A 54 3.88 5.60 -19.63
CA TYR A 54 3.67 4.43 -18.78
C TYR A 54 3.83 3.09 -19.52
N GLY A 55 4.03 3.09 -20.83
CA GLY A 55 4.04 1.87 -21.64
C GLY A 55 5.09 0.84 -21.22
N GLU A 56 6.20 1.27 -20.63
CA GLU A 56 7.25 0.38 -20.11
C GLU A 56 6.74 -0.57 -19.01
N LEU A 57 5.72 -0.16 -18.24
CA LEU A 57 5.07 -1.00 -17.22
C LEU A 57 4.45 -2.27 -17.80
N LEU A 58 4.19 -2.31 -19.10
CA LEU A 58 3.64 -3.49 -19.79
C LEU A 58 4.70 -4.54 -20.12
N SER A 59 5.99 -4.21 -19.94
CA SER A 59 7.07 -5.18 -20.12
C SER A 59 6.91 -6.36 -19.15
N PRO A 60 7.10 -7.61 -19.62
CA PRO A 60 7.09 -8.80 -18.76
C PRO A 60 8.13 -8.77 -17.63
N SER A 61 9.17 -7.94 -17.75
CA SER A 61 10.20 -7.78 -16.73
C SER A 61 9.70 -7.13 -15.43
N PHE A 62 8.60 -6.36 -15.50
CA PHE A 62 8.02 -5.70 -14.33
C PHE A 62 7.21 -6.70 -13.51
N THR A 63 7.61 -6.98 -12.28
CA THR A 63 6.95 -7.97 -11.42
C THR A 63 5.84 -7.35 -10.57
N TYR A 64 5.13 -8.18 -9.79
CA TYR A 64 4.27 -7.69 -8.72
C TYR A 64 5.08 -6.98 -7.63
N PHE A 65 4.42 -6.10 -6.88
CA PHE A 65 4.96 -5.53 -5.66
C PHE A 65 4.49 -6.35 -4.45
N ASN A 66 5.40 -7.15 -3.90
CA ASN A 66 5.18 -8.26 -2.95
C ASN A 66 4.72 -7.83 -1.53
N ILE A 67 3.71 -6.97 -1.44
CA ILE A 67 3.06 -6.57 -0.20
C ILE A 67 1.56 -6.63 -0.44
N ASP A 68 0.96 -5.55 -0.95
CA ASP A 68 -0.48 -5.49 -1.14
C ASP A 68 -0.91 -6.25 -2.40
N ASP A 69 -0.10 -6.32 -3.47
CA ASP A 69 -0.50 -7.04 -4.68
C ASP A 69 -0.69 -8.54 -4.41
N ASP A 70 0.18 -9.11 -3.57
CA ASP A 70 0.07 -10.50 -3.15
C ASP A 70 -1.21 -10.70 -2.32
N GLU A 71 -1.49 -9.84 -1.34
CA GLU A 71 -2.65 -9.97 -0.46
C GLU A 71 -3.99 -9.69 -1.18
N TYR A 72 -4.01 -8.76 -2.13
CA TYR A 72 -5.22 -8.36 -2.84
C TYR A 72 -5.55 -9.27 -4.01
N ILE A 73 -4.54 -9.87 -4.64
CA ILE A 73 -4.70 -10.59 -5.90
C ILE A 73 -4.26 -12.03 -5.71
N LEU A 74 -2.96 -12.29 -5.54
CA LEU A 74 -2.41 -13.64 -5.66
C LEU A 74 -2.90 -14.59 -4.55
N ALA A 75 -2.92 -14.11 -3.31
CA ALA A 75 -3.36 -14.84 -2.12
C ALA A 75 -4.86 -14.72 -1.86
N ASN A 76 -5.59 -13.90 -2.62
CA ASN A 76 -7.03 -13.72 -2.44
C ASN A 76 -7.82 -14.69 -3.33
N PRO A 77 -8.44 -15.75 -2.77
CA PRO A 77 -9.16 -16.75 -3.54
C PRO A 77 -10.39 -16.21 -4.27
N HIS A 78 -10.93 -15.06 -3.83
CA HIS A 78 -12.08 -14.41 -4.47
C HIS A 78 -11.68 -13.48 -5.62
N VAL A 79 -10.42 -13.07 -5.71
CA VAL A 79 -9.92 -12.22 -6.79
C VAL A 79 -9.20 -13.08 -7.84
N ASN A 80 -8.29 -13.96 -7.43
CA ASN A 80 -7.49 -14.78 -8.36
C ASN A 80 -8.30 -15.83 -9.15
N THR A 81 -9.57 -16.06 -8.81
CA THR A 81 -10.50 -16.93 -9.56
C THR A 81 -11.40 -16.18 -10.55
N GLY A 82 -11.29 -14.85 -10.63
CA GLY A 82 -12.05 -14.02 -11.57
C GLY A 82 -13.51 -13.80 -11.16
N LEU A 83 -14.35 -13.40 -12.13
CA LEU A 83 -15.75 -13.07 -11.89
C LEU A 83 -16.62 -14.33 -11.74
N SER A 84 -17.36 -14.40 -10.63
CA SER A 84 -18.42 -15.39 -10.41
C SER A 84 -19.55 -14.77 -9.57
N PRO A 85 -20.77 -15.34 -9.57
CA PRO A 85 -21.85 -14.85 -8.70
C PRO A 85 -21.45 -14.83 -7.21
N ALA A 86 -20.64 -15.80 -6.78
CA ALA A 86 -20.12 -15.88 -5.42
C ALA A 86 -19.11 -14.75 -5.13
N ASN A 87 -18.14 -14.53 -6.02
CA ASN A 87 -17.13 -13.48 -5.87
C ASN A 87 -17.73 -12.08 -5.99
N PHE A 88 -18.75 -11.91 -6.84
CA PHE A 88 -19.51 -10.67 -6.92
C PHE A 88 -20.21 -10.36 -5.59
N ARG A 89 -20.92 -11.34 -5.01
CA ARG A 89 -21.56 -11.18 -3.70
C ARG A 89 -20.53 -10.86 -2.61
N TRP A 90 -19.42 -11.61 -2.58
CA TRP A 90 -18.33 -11.39 -1.63
C TRP A 90 -17.82 -9.95 -1.69
N ALA A 91 -17.57 -9.42 -2.89
CA ALA A 91 -17.03 -8.07 -3.07
C ALA A 91 -17.92 -6.99 -2.41
N TRP A 92 -19.24 -7.19 -2.38
CA TRP A 92 -20.18 -6.24 -1.76
C TRP A 92 -20.40 -6.46 -0.26
N THR A 93 -20.11 -7.65 0.28
CA THR A 93 -20.46 -8.01 1.67
C THR A 93 -19.26 -8.18 2.61
N ALA A 94 -18.05 -8.38 2.09
CA ALA A 94 -16.88 -8.70 2.91
C ALA A 94 -15.96 -7.48 3.12
N PHE A 95 -15.27 -7.47 4.26
CA PHE A 95 -14.09 -6.64 4.48
C PHE A 95 -12.84 -7.50 4.25
N HIS A 96 -11.88 -6.99 3.48
CA HIS A 96 -10.61 -7.68 3.22
C HIS A 96 -9.46 -6.66 3.31
N SER A 97 -8.35 -7.07 3.90
CA SER A 97 -7.17 -6.21 4.11
C SER A 97 -7.52 -4.86 4.76
N ASN A 98 -8.38 -4.88 5.79
CA ASN A 98 -8.88 -3.69 6.52
C ASN A 98 -9.66 -2.67 5.67
N ASN A 99 -10.16 -3.04 4.49
CA ASN A 99 -10.87 -2.10 3.62
C ASN A 99 -12.16 -2.69 3.03
N TRP A 100 -13.02 -1.80 2.54
CA TRP A 100 -14.21 -2.13 1.74
C TRP A 100 -14.21 -1.30 0.46
N HIS A 101 -13.86 -1.94 -0.66
CA HIS A 101 -13.78 -1.33 -1.99
C HIS A 101 -14.28 -2.28 -3.09
N PRO A 102 -15.57 -2.66 -3.06
CA PRO A 102 -16.17 -3.63 -3.98
C PRO A 102 -15.79 -3.44 -5.45
N LEU A 103 -15.83 -2.19 -5.94
CA LEU A 103 -15.64 -1.91 -7.35
C LEU A 103 -14.19 -2.10 -7.80
N THR A 104 -13.24 -1.87 -6.89
CA THR A 104 -11.83 -2.16 -7.11
C THR A 104 -11.61 -3.67 -7.23
N TRP A 105 -12.13 -4.48 -6.30
CA TRP A 105 -12.03 -5.95 -6.39
C TRP A 105 -12.68 -6.50 -7.66
N LEU A 106 -13.87 -6.03 -8.01
CA LEU A 106 -14.54 -6.43 -9.24
C LEU A 106 -13.72 -6.07 -10.49
N SER A 107 -13.08 -4.89 -10.51
CA SER A 107 -12.20 -4.52 -11.63
C SER A 107 -10.97 -5.44 -11.74
N LEU A 108 -10.40 -5.87 -10.61
CA LEU A 108 -9.30 -6.84 -10.61
C LEU A 108 -9.76 -8.24 -11.04
N GLN A 109 -10.96 -8.67 -10.62
CA GLN A 109 -11.56 -9.93 -11.07
C GLN A 109 -11.82 -9.95 -12.59
N ILE A 110 -12.20 -8.80 -13.17
CA ILE A 110 -12.33 -8.65 -14.64
C ILE A 110 -10.97 -8.83 -15.31
N ASP A 111 -9.91 -8.21 -14.79
CA ASP A 111 -8.57 -8.38 -15.35
C ASP A 111 -8.10 -9.84 -15.28
N VAL A 112 -8.36 -10.54 -14.17
CA VAL A 112 -8.07 -11.98 -14.06
C VAL A 112 -8.82 -12.78 -15.14
N GLN A 113 -10.08 -12.45 -15.41
CA GLN A 113 -10.87 -13.12 -16.45
C GLN A 113 -10.32 -12.88 -17.88
N LEU A 114 -9.77 -11.68 -18.13
CA LEU A 114 -9.32 -11.27 -19.46
C LEU A 114 -7.85 -11.62 -19.73
N PHE A 115 -6.99 -11.53 -18.71
CA PHE A 115 -5.53 -11.57 -18.85
C PHE A 115 -4.88 -12.65 -17.97
N GLY A 116 -5.66 -13.37 -17.15
CA GLY A 116 -5.11 -14.25 -16.11
C GLY A 116 -4.35 -13.47 -15.03
N LEU A 117 -3.33 -14.09 -14.44
CA LEU A 117 -2.49 -13.47 -13.40
C LEU A 117 -1.26 -12.75 -13.98
N ALA A 118 -1.30 -12.32 -15.24
CA ALA A 118 -0.21 -11.59 -15.86
C ALA A 118 -0.19 -10.12 -15.38
N PRO A 119 0.87 -9.64 -14.69
CA PRO A 119 0.88 -8.29 -14.11
C PRO A 119 0.67 -7.17 -15.14
N ALA A 120 1.13 -7.38 -16.38
CA ALA A 120 0.98 -6.43 -17.48
C ALA A 120 -0.50 -6.11 -17.82
N GLY A 121 -1.40 -7.09 -17.74
CA GLY A 121 -2.83 -6.89 -17.99
C GLY A 121 -3.45 -5.93 -16.98
N PHE A 122 -3.14 -6.11 -15.70
CA PHE A 122 -3.60 -5.20 -14.66
C PHE A 122 -3.02 -3.78 -14.84
N ARG A 123 -1.73 -3.66 -15.17
CA ARG A 123 -1.12 -2.33 -15.39
C ARG A 123 -1.67 -1.65 -16.63
N LEU A 124 -2.02 -2.39 -17.68
CA LEU A 124 -2.73 -1.84 -18.85
C LEU A 124 -4.04 -1.18 -18.43
N THR A 125 -4.87 -1.87 -17.64
CA THR A 125 -6.11 -1.30 -17.12
C THR A 125 -5.84 -0.02 -16.29
N ASN A 126 -4.70 0.07 -15.57
CA ASN A 126 -4.38 1.25 -14.76
C ASN A 126 -4.05 2.44 -15.66
N ILE A 127 -3.25 2.20 -16.70
CA ILE A 127 -2.89 3.20 -17.71
C ILE A 127 -4.14 3.72 -18.41
N LEU A 128 -5.05 2.82 -18.81
CA LEU A 128 -6.31 3.19 -19.46
C LEU A 128 -7.22 4.02 -18.54
N LEU A 129 -7.37 3.62 -17.28
CA LEU A 129 -8.13 4.39 -16.30
C LEU A 129 -7.52 5.77 -16.03
N HIS A 130 -6.19 5.86 -15.94
CA HIS A 130 -5.50 7.14 -15.74
C HIS A 130 -5.63 8.07 -16.95
N ALA A 131 -5.47 7.53 -18.17
CA ALA A 131 -5.71 8.27 -19.42
C ALA A 131 -7.15 8.77 -19.50
N LEU A 132 -8.13 7.91 -19.17
CA LEU A 132 -9.53 8.29 -19.13
C LEU A 132 -9.79 9.40 -18.10
N ALA A 133 -9.21 9.30 -16.90
CA ALA A 133 -9.34 10.34 -15.88
C ALA A 133 -8.79 11.69 -16.38
N ALA A 134 -7.63 11.71 -17.04
CA ALA A 134 -7.05 12.93 -17.61
C ALA A 134 -7.93 13.53 -18.73
N ILE A 135 -8.48 12.69 -19.61
CA ILE A 135 -9.41 13.11 -20.67
C ILE A 135 -10.69 13.69 -20.06
N LEU A 136 -11.28 13.03 -19.06
CA LEU A 136 -12.48 13.52 -18.39
C LEU A 136 -12.22 14.84 -17.63
N LEU A 137 -11.04 15.00 -17.02
CA LEU A 137 -10.61 16.26 -16.40
C LEU A 137 -10.50 17.39 -17.44
N PHE A 138 -9.88 17.11 -18.59
CA PHE A 138 -9.81 18.05 -19.72
C PHE A 138 -11.21 18.49 -20.15
N LEU A 139 -12.12 17.54 -20.39
CA LEU A 139 -13.49 17.82 -20.82
C LEU A 139 -14.25 18.63 -19.78
N PHE A 140 -14.13 18.28 -18.49
CA PHE A 140 -14.76 19.03 -17.41
C PHE A 140 -14.28 20.48 -17.38
N LEU A 141 -12.96 20.71 -17.38
CA LEU A 141 -12.39 22.05 -17.35
C LEU A 141 -12.75 22.83 -18.62
N GLN A 142 -12.70 22.20 -19.80
CA GLN A 142 -13.04 22.85 -21.05
C GLN A 142 -14.51 23.27 -21.06
N PHE A 143 -15.44 22.38 -20.71
CA PHE A 143 -16.85 22.70 -20.73
C PHE A 143 -17.25 23.69 -19.63
N SER A 144 -16.58 23.65 -18.48
CA SER A 144 -16.90 24.56 -17.38
C SER A 144 -16.27 25.94 -17.50
N THR A 145 -15.16 26.10 -18.24
CA THR A 145 -14.42 27.38 -18.36
C THR A 145 -14.32 27.95 -19.77
N SER A 146 -14.63 27.14 -20.81
CA SER A 146 -14.39 27.45 -22.23
C SER A 146 -12.91 27.73 -22.59
N ALA A 147 -11.95 27.34 -21.75
CA ALA A 147 -10.53 27.64 -21.93
C ALA A 147 -9.70 26.43 -22.41
N THR A 148 -9.89 26.02 -23.67
CA THR A 148 -9.33 24.77 -24.25
C THR A 148 -7.86 24.52 -23.90
N TRP A 149 -6.94 25.45 -24.20
CA TRP A 149 -5.51 25.21 -23.99
C TRP A 149 -5.11 25.15 -22.51
N ARG A 150 -5.74 25.94 -21.64
CA ARG A 150 -5.47 25.89 -20.19
C ARG A 150 -5.95 24.56 -19.61
N SER A 151 -7.12 24.10 -20.04
CA SER A 151 -7.67 22.78 -19.69
C SER A 151 -6.75 21.66 -20.16
N GLY A 152 -6.25 21.73 -21.41
CA GLY A 152 -5.32 20.76 -21.97
C GLY A 152 -3.99 20.69 -21.21
N ILE A 153 -3.42 21.83 -20.83
CA ILE A 153 -2.18 21.89 -20.04
C ILE A 153 -2.39 21.29 -18.64
N VAL A 154 -3.49 21.62 -17.94
CA VAL A 154 -3.77 21.01 -16.62
C VAL A 154 -3.95 19.50 -16.72
N ALA A 155 -4.69 19.02 -17.71
CA ALA A 155 -4.87 17.58 -17.92
C ALA A 155 -3.58 16.88 -18.32
N GLY A 156 -2.76 17.49 -19.17
CA GLY A 156 -1.44 16.97 -19.54
C GLY A 156 -0.46 16.93 -18.38
N LEU A 157 -0.41 17.98 -17.56
CA LEU A 157 0.39 17.99 -16.34
C LEU A 157 -0.12 16.95 -15.35
N PHE A 158 -1.43 16.86 -15.13
CA PHE A 158 -2.03 15.83 -14.28
C PHE A 158 -1.65 14.42 -14.75
N LEU A 159 -1.69 14.15 -16.06
CA LEU A 159 -1.34 12.86 -16.65
C LEU A 159 0.16 12.54 -16.54
N LEU A 160 1.02 13.53 -16.77
CA LEU A 160 2.46 13.32 -16.90
C LEU A 160 3.22 13.57 -15.61
N HIS A 161 2.58 14.02 -14.52
CA HIS A 161 3.31 14.37 -13.30
C HIS A 161 3.87 13.12 -12.59
N PRO A 162 5.15 13.10 -12.16
CA PRO A 162 5.78 11.92 -11.55
C PRO A 162 5.06 11.39 -10.29
N LEU A 163 4.40 12.26 -9.52
CA LEU A 163 3.53 11.87 -8.40
C LEU A 163 2.38 10.92 -8.77
N ARG A 164 2.05 10.74 -10.05
CA ARG A 164 1.04 9.76 -10.50
C ARG A 164 1.60 8.35 -10.64
N VAL A 165 2.92 8.18 -10.73
CA VAL A 165 3.53 6.87 -11.01
C VAL A 165 3.12 5.84 -9.97
N GLU A 166 3.09 6.19 -8.68
CA GLU A 166 2.65 5.27 -7.64
C GLU A 166 1.22 4.74 -7.90
N SER A 167 0.27 5.62 -8.23
CA SER A 167 -1.12 5.21 -8.49
C SER A 167 -1.30 4.39 -9.78
N VAL A 168 -0.39 4.53 -10.76
CA VAL A 168 -0.48 3.84 -12.06
C VAL A 168 0.30 2.52 -12.08
N ALA A 169 1.52 2.53 -11.52
CA ALA A 169 2.43 1.39 -11.53
C ALA A 169 2.04 0.31 -10.50
N TRP A 170 1.56 0.72 -9.33
CA TRP A 170 1.13 -0.20 -8.29
C TRP A 170 -0.24 -0.79 -8.62
N ILE A 171 -0.31 -2.11 -8.77
CA ILE A 171 -1.53 -2.78 -9.23
C ILE A 171 -2.66 -2.65 -8.19
N ALA A 172 -2.38 -2.90 -6.92
CA ALA A 172 -3.35 -2.73 -5.84
C ALA A 172 -3.81 -1.27 -5.65
N GLU A 173 -3.07 -0.29 -6.19
CA GLU A 173 -3.51 1.11 -6.23
C GLU A 173 -4.48 1.42 -7.39
N ARG A 174 -4.98 0.39 -8.09
CA ARG A 174 -6.17 0.42 -8.95
C ARG A 174 -7.28 1.32 -8.40
N LYS A 175 -7.49 1.23 -7.09
CA LYS A 175 -8.47 2.04 -6.35
C LYS A 175 -8.33 3.54 -6.61
N ASP A 176 -7.13 4.09 -6.76
CA ASP A 176 -6.92 5.51 -7.04
C ASP A 176 -7.33 5.92 -8.45
N VAL A 177 -6.82 5.24 -9.47
CA VAL A 177 -7.11 5.61 -10.87
C VAL A 177 -8.58 5.39 -11.19
N LEU A 178 -9.19 4.33 -10.63
CA LEU A 178 -10.62 4.05 -10.75
C LEU A 178 -11.46 5.12 -10.04
N ALA A 179 -11.11 5.45 -8.79
CA ALA A 179 -11.75 6.55 -8.05
C ALA A 179 -11.60 7.90 -8.77
N GLY A 180 -10.45 8.13 -9.42
CA GLY A 180 -10.20 9.28 -10.27
C GLY A 180 -11.17 9.39 -11.44
N VAL A 181 -11.45 8.28 -12.14
CA VAL A 181 -12.46 8.25 -13.21
C VAL A 181 -13.84 8.61 -12.66
N PHE A 182 -14.28 7.99 -11.56
CA PHE A 182 -15.58 8.31 -10.95
C PHE A 182 -15.65 9.75 -10.43
N TRP A 183 -14.55 10.29 -9.91
CA TRP A 183 -14.43 11.69 -9.54
C TRP A 183 -14.72 12.59 -10.73
N MET A 184 -14.02 12.41 -11.86
CA MET A 184 -14.20 13.26 -13.04
C MET A 184 -15.58 13.08 -13.70
N LEU A 185 -16.11 11.85 -13.71
CA LEU A 185 -17.48 11.58 -14.15
C LEU A 185 -18.51 12.31 -13.28
N ALA A 186 -18.32 12.33 -11.96
CA ALA A 186 -19.21 13.03 -11.04
C ALA A 186 -19.13 14.56 -11.25
N LEU A 187 -17.94 15.11 -11.55
CA LEU A 187 -17.79 16.53 -11.93
C LEU A 187 -18.55 16.87 -13.22
N LEU A 188 -18.46 16.03 -14.24
CA LEU A 188 -19.18 16.20 -15.51
C LEU A 188 -20.71 16.05 -15.34
N ALA A 189 -21.15 15.04 -14.59
CA ALA A 189 -22.56 14.85 -14.25
C ALA A 189 -23.09 16.06 -13.47
N TYR A 190 -22.29 16.60 -12.54
CA TYR A 190 -22.64 17.78 -11.77
C TYR A 190 -22.70 19.04 -12.64
N LEU A 191 -21.77 19.22 -13.58
CA LEU A 191 -21.84 20.30 -14.56
C LEU A 191 -23.12 20.21 -15.41
N TRP A 192 -23.52 19.02 -15.82
CA TRP A 192 -24.75 18.78 -16.58
C TRP A 192 -26.02 19.07 -15.77
N TYR A 193 -26.03 18.67 -14.50
CA TYR A 193 -27.09 19.00 -13.54
C TYR A 193 -27.14 20.52 -13.26
N ALA A 194 -26.00 21.16 -12.98
CA ALA A 194 -25.90 22.58 -12.66
C ALA A 194 -26.44 23.48 -13.78
N ARG A 195 -26.26 23.06 -15.04
CA ARG A 195 -26.79 23.77 -16.23
C ARG A 195 -28.31 23.64 -16.39
N GLN A 196 -28.88 22.47 -16.11
CA GLN A 196 -30.35 22.29 -16.12
C GLN A 196 -30.76 21.36 -14.98
N PRO A 197 -31.09 21.90 -13.79
CA PRO A 197 -31.37 21.09 -12.61
C PRO A 197 -32.64 20.26 -12.79
N THR A 198 -32.50 18.94 -12.81
CA THR A 198 -33.63 18.00 -12.74
C THR A 198 -33.31 16.86 -11.77
N PRO A 199 -34.34 16.22 -11.17
CA PRO A 199 -34.13 15.10 -10.24
C PRO A 199 -33.32 13.95 -10.85
N GLY A 200 -33.59 13.59 -12.12
CA GLY A 200 -32.87 12.52 -12.81
C GLY A 200 -31.38 12.80 -13.00
N ARG A 201 -31.01 14.06 -13.32
CA ARG A 201 -29.59 14.45 -13.42
C ARG A 201 -28.88 14.44 -12.07
N TYR A 202 -29.59 14.86 -11.02
CA TYR A 202 -29.05 14.80 -9.67
C TYR A 202 -28.87 13.35 -9.18
N LEU A 203 -29.82 12.46 -9.50
CA LEU A 203 -29.71 11.03 -9.22
C LEU A 203 -28.48 10.43 -9.92
N LEU A 204 -28.18 10.84 -11.16
CA LEU A 204 -26.94 10.43 -11.83
C LEU A 204 -25.69 10.89 -11.06
N VAL A 205 -25.64 12.13 -10.57
CA VAL A 205 -24.54 12.61 -9.72
C VAL A 205 -24.38 11.73 -8.49
N ALA A 206 -25.49 11.47 -7.77
CA ALA A 206 -25.48 10.64 -6.57
C ALA A 206 -25.06 9.20 -6.85
N ALA A 207 -25.52 8.61 -7.97
CA ALA A 207 -25.18 7.24 -8.36
C ALA A 207 -23.70 7.08 -8.73
N VAL A 208 -23.17 7.97 -9.57
CA VAL A 208 -21.74 7.99 -9.94
C VAL A 208 -20.87 8.22 -8.71
N PHE A 209 -21.30 9.13 -7.82
CA PHE A 209 -20.62 9.38 -6.56
C PHE A 209 -20.60 8.16 -5.63
N ALA A 210 -21.74 7.48 -5.46
CA ALA A 210 -21.84 6.27 -4.64
C ALA A 210 -20.96 5.14 -5.18
N LEU A 211 -20.91 4.95 -6.51
CA LEU A 211 -20.01 3.97 -7.14
C LEU A 211 -18.53 4.34 -6.93
N GLY A 212 -18.17 5.61 -7.01
CA GLY A 212 -16.79 6.02 -6.73
C GLY A 212 -16.39 5.81 -5.27
N LEU A 213 -17.32 6.00 -4.30
CA LEU A 213 -17.08 5.70 -2.89
C LEU A 213 -16.77 4.20 -2.65
N THR A 214 -17.28 3.30 -3.50
CA THR A 214 -16.97 1.87 -3.44
C THR A 214 -15.70 1.47 -4.22
N ALA A 215 -15.08 2.40 -4.94
CA ALA A 215 -13.72 2.23 -5.46
C ALA A 215 -12.67 2.71 -4.45
N LYS A 216 -12.83 3.92 -3.91
CA LYS A 216 -11.97 4.47 -2.85
C LYS A 216 -12.70 5.52 -2.03
N GLN A 217 -12.51 5.46 -0.71
CA GLN A 217 -13.14 6.39 0.24
C GLN A 217 -12.64 7.85 0.11
N MET A 218 -11.58 8.12 -0.67
CA MET A 218 -11.09 9.49 -0.93
C MET A 218 -12.18 10.42 -1.50
N LEU A 219 -13.20 9.86 -2.17
CA LEU A 219 -14.33 10.62 -2.70
C LEU A 219 -15.17 11.34 -1.64
N VAL A 220 -15.07 11.03 -0.35
CA VAL A 220 -15.86 11.70 0.72
C VAL A 220 -15.72 13.23 0.72
N THR A 221 -14.67 13.77 0.09
CA THR A 221 -14.40 15.21 -0.06
C THR A 221 -15.06 15.85 -1.29
N LEU A 222 -15.65 15.06 -2.20
CA LEU A 222 -16.28 15.57 -3.42
C LEU A 222 -17.40 16.58 -3.15
N PRO A 223 -18.34 16.39 -2.20
CA PRO A 223 -19.42 17.36 -1.96
C PRO A 223 -18.88 18.75 -1.59
N PHE A 224 -17.76 18.80 -0.85
CA PHE A 224 -17.05 20.04 -0.55
C PHE A 224 -16.47 20.69 -1.81
N VAL A 225 -15.86 19.90 -2.70
CA VAL A 225 -15.36 20.39 -3.98
C VAL A 225 -16.48 20.91 -4.88
N LEU A 226 -17.65 20.27 -4.91
CA LEU A 226 -18.80 20.76 -5.67
C LEU A 226 -19.25 22.16 -5.21
N LEU A 227 -19.13 22.48 -3.92
CA LEU A 227 -19.39 23.82 -3.39
C LEU A 227 -18.35 24.85 -3.86
N LEU A 228 -17.07 24.45 -3.95
CA LEU A 228 -16.04 25.31 -4.54
C LEU A 228 -16.33 25.59 -6.03
N LEU A 229 -16.79 24.57 -6.74
CA LEU A 229 -17.16 24.68 -8.16
C LEU A 229 -18.39 25.55 -8.40
N ASP A 230 -19.36 25.54 -7.47
CA ASP A 230 -20.49 26.47 -7.46
C ASP A 230 -20.05 27.94 -7.37
N TRP A 231 -18.88 28.21 -6.77
CA TRP A 231 -18.26 29.54 -6.81
C TRP A 231 -17.52 29.80 -8.11
N TRP A 232 -16.55 28.94 -8.48
CA TRP A 232 -15.88 29.00 -9.77
C TRP A 232 -15.53 27.59 -10.26
N PRO A 233 -15.81 27.25 -11.52
CA PRO A 233 -16.20 28.15 -12.62
C PRO A 233 -17.71 28.24 -12.90
N LEU A 234 -18.58 27.58 -12.10
CA LEU A 234 -20.02 27.53 -12.41
C LEU A 234 -20.78 28.83 -12.08
N GLU A 235 -20.21 29.67 -11.21
CA GLU A 235 -20.76 30.97 -10.80
C GLU A 235 -22.22 30.93 -10.27
N ARG A 236 -22.63 29.80 -9.68
CA ARG A 236 -23.92 29.67 -8.95
C ARG A 236 -23.93 30.49 -7.66
N ILE A 237 -22.74 30.76 -7.10
CA ILE A 237 -22.49 31.70 -5.99
C ILE A 237 -21.51 32.79 -6.46
N ARG A 238 -21.86 34.07 -6.26
CA ARG A 238 -21.00 35.21 -6.59
C ARG A 238 -20.68 36.04 -5.34
N PHE A 239 -19.44 35.94 -4.86
CA PHE A 239 -18.92 36.78 -3.77
C PHE A 239 -18.49 38.15 -4.31
N GLY A 240 -19.45 39.04 -4.58
CA GLY A 240 -19.19 40.38 -5.14
C GLY A 240 -20.11 41.48 -4.64
N SER A 241 -21.27 41.13 -4.08
CA SER A 241 -22.17 42.04 -3.38
C SER A 241 -21.84 41.97 -1.88
N THR A 242 -21.78 43.11 -1.18
CA THR A 242 -21.78 43.08 0.29
C THR A 242 -23.01 42.28 0.80
N PRO A 243 -22.94 41.58 1.94
CA PRO A 243 -24.10 40.85 2.47
C PRO A 243 -25.37 41.71 2.61
N ASP A 244 -25.19 43.01 2.84
CA ASP A 244 -26.27 44.01 2.91
C ASP A 244 -26.84 44.42 1.53
N ALA A 245 -26.14 44.12 0.43
CA ALA A 245 -26.53 44.51 -0.93
C ALA A 245 -27.26 43.40 -1.72
N ASP A 246 -27.29 42.15 -1.23
CA ASP A 246 -28.02 41.05 -1.87
C ASP A 246 -28.61 40.07 -0.83
N PRO A 247 -29.82 40.33 -0.29
CA PRO A 247 -30.49 39.41 0.64
C PRO A 247 -30.76 38.02 0.03
N ALA A 248 -30.78 37.88 -1.30
CA ALA A 248 -30.95 36.58 -1.97
C ALA A 248 -29.65 35.75 -1.98
N PHE A 249 -28.49 36.34 -1.66
CA PHE A 249 -27.22 35.63 -1.54
C PHE A 249 -27.27 34.53 -0.46
N ARG A 250 -27.80 34.86 0.72
CA ARG A 250 -27.92 33.91 1.84
C ARG A 250 -28.84 32.75 1.46
N GLN A 251 -30.00 33.04 0.86
CA GLN A 251 -30.96 32.02 0.44
C GLN A 251 -30.38 31.09 -0.64
N ARG A 252 -29.67 31.64 -1.64
CA ARG A 252 -28.98 30.83 -2.67
C ARG A 252 -27.91 29.93 -2.07
N SER A 253 -27.09 30.47 -1.17
CA SER A 253 -26.03 29.70 -0.50
C SER A 253 -26.61 28.57 0.36
N LEU A 254 -27.66 28.84 1.13
CA LEU A 254 -28.37 27.82 1.91
C LEU A 254 -28.97 26.73 1.02
N ARG A 255 -29.58 27.09 -0.11
CA ARG A 255 -30.12 26.12 -1.07
C ARG A 255 -29.05 25.18 -1.62
N LEU A 256 -27.86 25.72 -1.93
CA LEU A 256 -26.75 24.91 -2.43
C LEU A 256 -26.15 24.00 -1.35
N LEU A 257 -26.12 24.44 -0.09
CA LEU A 257 -25.74 23.58 1.04
C LEU A 257 -26.74 22.43 1.23
N VAL A 258 -28.05 22.73 1.22
CA VAL A 258 -29.12 21.74 1.31
C VAL A 258 -29.06 20.76 0.14
N GLU A 259 -28.77 21.25 -1.07
CA GLU A 259 -28.56 20.43 -2.26
C GLU A 259 -27.46 19.38 -2.04
N LYS A 260 -26.43 19.64 -1.23
CA LYS A 260 -25.34 18.67 -0.98
C LYS A 260 -25.59 17.71 0.18
N LEU A 261 -26.65 17.90 0.98
CA LEU A 261 -26.95 17.04 2.13
C LEU A 261 -27.05 15.54 1.76
N PRO A 262 -27.71 15.13 0.65
CA PRO A 262 -27.75 13.72 0.28
C PRO A 262 -26.35 13.14 -0.02
N LEU A 263 -25.47 13.92 -0.66
CA LEU A 263 -24.10 13.46 -0.95
C LEU A 263 -23.25 13.44 0.33
N LEU A 264 -23.44 14.39 1.25
CA LEU A 264 -22.79 14.38 2.56
C LEU A 264 -23.24 13.18 3.40
N ALA A 265 -24.51 12.77 3.31
CA ALA A 265 -25.02 11.57 3.97
C ALA A 265 -24.36 10.30 3.43
N LEU A 266 -24.20 10.19 2.10
CA LEU A 266 -23.46 9.09 1.47
C LEU A 266 -21.98 9.08 1.89
N ALA A 267 -21.33 10.26 1.94
CA ALA A 267 -19.95 10.39 2.38
C ALA A 267 -19.78 9.99 3.86
N ALA A 268 -20.73 10.37 4.73
CA ALA A 268 -20.74 9.99 6.13
C ALA A 268 -20.90 8.47 6.30
N LEU A 269 -21.83 7.86 5.55
CA LEU A 269 -22.02 6.40 5.56
C LEU A 269 -20.75 5.65 5.14
N ALA A 270 -20.11 6.08 4.04
CA ALA A 270 -18.84 5.49 3.60
C ALA A 270 -17.72 5.65 4.64
N SER A 271 -17.65 6.81 5.29
CA SER A 271 -16.68 7.07 6.37
C SER A 271 -16.91 6.15 7.58
N LEU A 272 -18.17 5.92 7.98
CA LEU A 272 -18.52 4.99 9.07
C LEU A 272 -18.14 3.54 8.72
N LEU A 273 -18.42 3.09 7.49
CA LEU A 273 -18.01 1.76 7.02
C LEU A 273 -16.49 1.59 7.03
N THR A 274 -15.75 2.65 6.69
CA THR A 274 -14.28 2.68 6.76
C THR A 274 -13.79 2.46 8.19
N LEU A 275 -14.35 3.19 9.15
CA LEU A 275 -13.98 3.09 10.55
C LEU A 275 -14.32 1.72 11.14
N SER A 276 -15.38 1.06 10.67
CA SER A 276 -15.68 -0.32 11.07
C SER A 276 -14.71 -1.35 10.48
N ALA A 277 -14.13 -1.08 9.30
CA ALA A 277 -13.22 -1.98 8.61
C ALA A 277 -11.78 -1.93 9.15
N GLN A 278 -11.33 -0.77 9.64
CA GLN A 278 -9.93 -0.52 9.94
C GLN A 278 -9.58 -0.75 11.42
N THR A 279 -9.15 -1.97 11.76
CA THR A 279 -8.56 -2.27 13.07
C THR A 279 -7.19 -1.61 13.25
N ALA A 280 -6.41 -1.46 12.17
CA ALA A 280 -5.10 -0.81 12.15
C ALA A 280 -5.14 0.67 12.56
N VAL A 281 -6.22 1.40 12.26
CA VAL A 281 -6.41 2.79 12.72
C VAL A 281 -6.40 2.88 14.23
N LYS A 282 -6.95 1.87 14.92
CA LYS A 282 -6.97 1.85 16.39
C LYS A 282 -5.55 1.74 16.94
N HIS A 283 -4.77 0.77 16.45
CA HIS A 283 -3.39 0.56 16.90
C HIS A 283 -2.44 1.74 16.59
N THR A 284 -2.54 2.37 15.41
CA THR A 284 -1.66 3.51 15.08
C THR A 284 -2.09 4.80 15.77
N ALA A 285 -3.40 5.06 15.89
CA ALA A 285 -3.89 6.24 16.61
C ALA A 285 -3.58 6.19 18.11
N GLU A 286 -3.47 4.99 18.69
CA GLU A 286 -3.04 4.76 20.07
C GLU A 286 -1.53 5.03 20.29
N THR A 287 -0.71 4.87 19.26
CA THR A 287 0.76 4.99 19.37
C THR A 287 1.31 6.37 19.02
N LEU A 288 0.62 7.16 18.17
CA LEU A 288 1.06 8.50 17.77
C LEU A 288 0.25 9.62 18.46
N PRO A 289 0.90 10.50 19.26
CA PRO A 289 0.23 11.63 19.89
C PRO A 289 -0.46 12.55 18.89
N TYR A 290 -1.62 13.09 19.27
CA TYR A 290 -2.39 14.04 18.44
C TYR A 290 -1.55 15.23 17.96
N GLN A 291 -0.65 15.73 18.82
CA GLN A 291 0.25 16.84 18.50
C GLN A 291 1.18 16.50 17.33
N ALA A 292 1.78 15.31 17.33
CA ALA A 292 2.67 14.84 16.27
C ALA A 292 1.94 14.74 14.93
N ARG A 293 0.70 14.23 14.95
CA ARG A 293 -0.19 14.15 13.78
C ARG A 293 -0.51 15.53 13.19
N VAL A 294 -0.87 16.49 14.03
CA VAL A 294 -1.18 17.87 13.58
C VAL A 294 0.06 18.55 12.99
N LEU A 295 1.22 18.47 13.67
CA LEU A 295 2.45 19.05 13.16
C LEU A 295 2.87 18.44 11.82
N ASN A 296 2.80 17.11 11.71
CA ASN A 296 3.08 16.41 10.45
C ASN A 296 2.12 16.86 9.36
N ALA A 297 0.81 16.96 9.63
CA ALA A 297 -0.17 17.39 8.64
C ALA A 297 0.14 18.78 8.06
N LEU A 298 0.52 19.75 8.91
CA LEU A 298 0.89 21.10 8.47
C LEU A 298 2.13 21.08 7.57
N VAL A 299 3.16 20.32 7.96
CA VAL A 299 4.40 20.18 7.17
C VAL A 299 4.13 19.41 5.87
N ALA A 300 3.30 18.37 5.91
CA ALA A 300 2.96 17.53 4.76
C ALA A 300 2.29 18.35 3.65
N TYR A 301 1.41 19.30 3.96
CA TYR A 301 0.86 20.21 2.95
C TYR A 301 1.94 20.96 2.18
N LEU A 302 2.93 21.54 2.88
CA LEU A 302 4.03 22.23 2.21
C LEU A 302 4.94 21.27 1.47
N ARG A 303 5.18 20.05 1.97
CA ARG A 303 5.92 19.01 1.24
C ARG A 303 5.21 18.63 -0.06
N TYR A 304 3.89 18.52 -0.09
CA TYR A 304 3.14 18.27 -1.33
C TYR A 304 3.20 19.44 -2.32
N VAL A 305 3.16 20.69 -1.83
CA VAL A 305 3.40 21.86 -2.68
C VAL A 305 4.81 21.78 -3.27
N GLY A 306 5.82 21.50 -2.44
CA GLY A 306 7.21 21.30 -2.89
C GLY A 306 7.33 20.20 -3.94
N LYS A 307 6.80 19.00 -3.67
CA LYS A 307 6.81 17.86 -4.60
C LYS A 307 6.01 18.09 -5.88
N THR A 308 5.09 19.06 -5.92
CA THR A 308 4.40 19.49 -7.16
C THR A 308 5.32 20.26 -8.10
N PHE A 309 6.35 20.93 -7.58
CA PHE A 309 7.29 21.70 -8.39
C PHE A 309 8.68 21.05 -8.49
N TRP A 310 9.03 20.17 -7.55
CA TRP A 310 10.34 19.51 -7.47
C TRP A 310 10.22 18.01 -7.13
N PRO A 311 9.71 17.17 -8.04
CA PRO A 311 9.44 15.75 -7.79
C PRO A 311 10.67 14.84 -8.00
N LEU A 312 11.82 15.14 -7.36
CA LEU A 312 13.06 14.37 -7.55
C LEU A 312 13.31 13.30 -6.48
N ASP A 313 12.67 13.41 -5.32
CA ASP A 313 12.83 12.58 -4.14
C ASP A 313 11.60 11.69 -3.88
N LEU A 314 10.96 11.22 -4.96
CA LEU A 314 9.75 10.40 -4.87
C LEU A 314 10.06 8.95 -4.49
N CYS A 315 9.33 8.43 -3.51
CA CYS A 315 9.44 7.04 -3.05
C CYS A 315 8.10 6.52 -2.50
N PHE A 316 7.98 5.19 -2.40
CA PHE A 316 6.76 4.50 -1.98
C PHE A 316 6.34 4.83 -0.54
N LEU A 317 7.31 4.98 0.36
CA LEU A 317 7.07 5.15 1.79
C LEU A 317 7.93 6.30 2.32
N TYR A 318 7.28 7.26 2.98
CA TYR A 318 7.92 8.32 3.74
C TYR A 318 7.64 8.10 5.23
N GLU A 319 8.66 7.79 6.03
CA GLU A 319 8.44 7.44 7.44
C GLU A 319 7.87 8.62 8.24
N HIS A 320 6.88 8.35 9.09
CA HIS A 320 6.36 9.36 10.01
C HIS A 320 7.42 9.71 11.06
N PRO A 321 7.77 11.00 11.25
CA PRO A 321 8.85 11.41 12.16
C PRO A 321 8.54 11.20 13.66
N GLY A 322 7.46 10.49 14.01
CA GLY A 322 6.96 10.42 15.38
C GLY A 322 6.89 11.80 16.07
N THR A 323 7.50 11.89 17.25
CA THR A 323 7.63 13.12 18.05
C THR A 323 8.89 13.93 17.74
N THR A 324 9.72 13.51 16.77
CA THR A 324 10.99 14.19 16.45
C THR A 324 10.78 15.50 15.66
N LEU A 325 9.60 15.68 15.06
CA LEU A 325 9.28 16.89 14.31
C LEU A 325 9.19 18.10 15.24
N SER A 326 10.05 19.09 15.01
CA SER A 326 10.11 20.28 15.87
C SER A 326 8.87 21.16 15.75
N TRP A 327 8.40 21.70 16.89
CA TRP A 327 7.30 22.66 16.94
C TRP A 327 7.51 23.91 16.05
N PRO A 328 8.70 24.52 16.00
CA PRO A 328 8.94 25.68 15.12
C PRO A 328 8.69 25.36 13.64
N ALA A 329 9.06 24.17 13.17
CA ALA A 329 8.83 23.76 11.79
C ALA A 329 7.32 23.64 11.49
N GLY A 330 6.55 23.03 12.38
CA GLY A 330 5.10 22.93 12.23
C GLY A 330 4.39 24.28 12.32
N MET A 331 4.82 25.17 13.22
CA MET A 331 4.28 26.53 13.32
C MET A 331 4.59 27.38 12.09
N ALA A 332 5.82 27.31 11.58
CA ALA A 332 6.20 27.99 10.34
C ALA A 332 5.36 27.48 9.16
N ALA A 333 5.15 26.16 9.06
CA ALA A 333 4.30 25.58 8.05
C ALA A 333 2.85 26.08 8.17
N GLY A 334 2.28 26.05 9.38
CA GLY A 334 0.95 26.59 9.66
C GLY A 334 0.81 28.07 9.32
N PHE A 335 1.83 28.88 9.62
CA PHE A 335 1.86 30.30 9.28
C PHE A 335 1.82 30.52 7.76
N VAL A 336 2.64 29.79 6.99
CA VAL A 336 2.62 29.87 5.52
C VAL A 336 1.25 29.49 4.97
N LEU A 337 0.66 28.38 5.45
CA LEU A 337 -0.68 27.94 5.03
C LEU A 337 -1.74 29.00 5.34
N LEU A 338 -1.67 29.62 6.52
CA LEU A 338 -2.57 30.70 6.92
C LEU A 338 -2.41 31.92 6.01
N VAL A 339 -1.19 32.38 5.78
CA VAL A 339 -0.90 33.54 4.91
C VAL A 339 -1.42 33.31 3.49
N VAL A 340 -1.17 32.14 2.90
CA VAL A 340 -1.67 31.81 1.56
C VAL A 340 -3.20 31.77 1.56
N SER A 341 -3.82 31.16 2.57
CA SER A 341 -5.28 31.10 2.70
C SER A 341 -5.91 32.48 2.82
N LEU A 342 -5.32 33.38 3.62
CA LEU A 342 -5.76 34.77 3.75
C LEU A 342 -5.56 35.54 2.44
N LEU A 343 -4.44 35.33 1.74
CA LEU A 343 -4.15 35.98 0.47
C LEU A 343 -5.19 35.59 -0.61
N VAL A 344 -5.55 34.31 -0.72
CA VAL A 344 -6.53 33.86 -1.73
C VAL A 344 -7.97 34.24 -1.38
N ILE A 345 -8.32 34.43 -0.10
CA ILE A 345 -9.65 34.93 0.32
C ILE A 345 -9.71 36.47 0.31
N SER A 346 -8.56 37.15 0.32
CA SER A 346 -8.48 38.62 0.30
C SER A 346 -9.20 39.22 -0.91
N ARG A 347 -9.41 40.54 -0.87
CA ARG A 347 -10.01 41.28 -2.00
C ARG A 347 -9.25 41.06 -3.32
N TRP A 348 -7.93 40.83 -3.25
CA TRP A 348 -7.10 40.49 -4.41
C TRP A 348 -7.43 39.09 -4.95
N GLY A 349 -7.49 38.08 -4.08
CA GLY A 349 -7.80 36.71 -4.47
C GLY A 349 -9.25 36.52 -4.95
N ARG A 350 -10.21 37.25 -4.39
CA ARG A 350 -11.61 37.22 -4.86
C ARG A 350 -11.80 37.71 -6.30
N ARG A 351 -10.88 38.52 -6.85
CA ARG A 351 -10.87 38.89 -8.27
C ARG A 351 -10.41 37.75 -9.18
N ARG A 352 -9.77 36.73 -8.61
CA ARG A 352 -9.18 35.56 -9.29
C ARG A 352 -9.65 34.29 -8.57
N PRO A 353 -10.95 33.96 -8.65
CA PRO A 353 -11.54 32.90 -7.83
C PRO A 353 -10.89 31.52 -8.05
N TYR A 354 -10.27 31.29 -9.21
CA TYR A 354 -9.49 30.07 -9.48
C TYR A 354 -8.34 29.85 -8.48
N LEU A 355 -7.78 30.91 -7.87
CA LEU A 355 -6.74 30.81 -6.84
C LEU A 355 -7.29 30.18 -5.57
N ALA A 356 -8.44 30.68 -5.10
CA ALA A 356 -9.05 30.19 -3.87
C ALA A 356 -9.71 28.83 -4.08
N VAL A 357 -10.39 28.60 -5.21
CA VAL A 357 -10.92 27.28 -5.55
C VAL A 357 -9.81 26.25 -5.64
N GLY A 358 -8.71 26.53 -6.35
CA GLY A 358 -7.59 25.60 -6.44
C GLY A 358 -6.91 25.34 -5.09
N TRP A 359 -6.73 26.39 -4.26
CA TRP A 359 -6.11 26.27 -2.95
C TRP A 359 -6.96 25.45 -1.96
N PHE A 360 -8.26 25.76 -1.86
CA PHE A 360 -9.15 25.03 -0.96
C PHE A 360 -9.51 23.65 -1.49
N TRP A 361 -9.49 23.43 -2.80
CA TRP A 361 -9.53 22.08 -3.37
C TRP A 361 -8.35 21.26 -2.85
N PHE A 362 -7.13 21.78 -2.99
CA PHE A 362 -5.92 21.10 -2.50
C PHE A 362 -5.97 20.82 -1.00
N LEU A 363 -6.31 21.82 -0.18
CA LEU A 363 -6.41 21.65 1.27
C LEU A 363 -7.51 20.65 1.66
N GLY A 364 -8.74 20.87 1.19
CA GLY A 364 -9.90 20.09 1.65
C GLY A 364 -9.89 18.63 1.19
N THR A 365 -9.36 18.34 -0.01
CA THR A 365 -9.31 16.97 -0.54
C THR A 365 -8.23 16.11 0.12
N LEU A 366 -7.20 16.72 0.72
CA LEU A 366 -6.15 16.01 1.46
C LEU A 366 -6.54 15.67 2.90
N VAL A 367 -7.50 16.37 3.50
CA VAL A 367 -7.89 16.21 4.92
C VAL A 367 -8.02 14.74 5.39
N PRO A 368 -8.67 13.83 4.63
CA PRO A 368 -8.82 12.44 5.08
C PRO A 368 -7.50 11.64 5.14
N VAL A 369 -6.47 12.06 4.40
CA VAL A 369 -5.24 11.28 4.17
C VAL A 369 -3.96 12.01 4.60
N ILE A 370 -4.06 13.25 5.08
CA ILE A 370 -2.91 14.09 5.46
C ILE A 370 -2.25 13.67 6.79
N GLY A 371 -2.74 12.61 7.44
CA GLY A 371 -2.24 12.13 8.73
C GLY A 371 -2.98 12.70 9.95
N LEU A 372 -4.06 13.47 9.75
CA LEU A 372 -4.93 13.87 10.86
C LEU A 372 -5.60 12.67 11.49
N VAL A 373 -6.13 11.72 10.72
CA VAL A 373 -6.48 10.37 11.19
C VAL A 373 -5.39 9.45 10.65
N GLN A 374 -4.46 9.06 11.51
CA GLN A 374 -3.26 8.35 11.07
C GLN A 374 -3.57 6.89 10.74
N VAL A 375 -3.25 6.50 9.51
CA VAL A 375 -3.37 5.12 9.03
C VAL A 375 -2.00 4.67 8.52
N GLY A 376 -1.43 3.64 9.15
CA GLY A 376 -0.08 3.16 8.82
C GLY A 376 1.03 4.11 9.28
N ASN A 377 2.26 3.79 8.88
CA ASN A 377 3.46 4.46 9.38
C ASN A 377 3.94 5.62 8.49
N GLN A 378 3.22 5.95 7.41
CA GLN A 378 3.63 7.02 6.50
C GLN A 378 3.32 8.43 7.03
N ALA A 379 4.26 9.37 6.88
CA ALA A 379 4.01 10.81 7.06
C ALA A 379 3.16 11.39 5.93
N LEU A 380 3.41 10.93 4.70
CA LEU A 380 2.72 11.31 3.46
C LEU A 380 2.92 10.19 2.43
N ALA A 381 2.21 10.24 1.30
CA ALA A 381 2.39 9.29 0.20
C ALA A 381 2.08 9.95 -1.15
N ASP A 382 2.80 9.59 -2.22
CA ASP A 382 2.63 10.27 -3.53
C ASP A 382 1.21 10.06 -4.06
N ARG A 383 0.66 8.85 -3.88
CA ARG A 383 -0.72 8.47 -4.22
C ARG A 383 -1.79 9.37 -3.60
N TYR A 384 -1.57 9.91 -2.39
CA TYR A 384 -2.55 10.79 -1.74
C TYR A 384 -2.74 12.13 -2.47
N SER A 385 -1.79 12.53 -3.31
CA SER A 385 -1.87 13.78 -4.07
C SER A 385 -2.69 13.68 -5.36
N TYR A 386 -3.23 12.51 -5.73
CA TYR A 386 -3.89 12.25 -7.01
C TYR A 386 -4.97 13.28 -7.37
N VAL A 387 -6.05 13.37 -6.59
CA VAL A 387 -7.08 14.41 -6.78
C VAL A 387 -6.65 15.80 -6.27
N PRO A 388 -5.97 15.93 -5.11
CA PRO A 388 -5.63 17.25 -4.57
C PRO A 388 -4.74 18.12 -5.46
N GLN A 389 -3.78 17.53 -6.17
CA GLN A 389 -2.83 18.28 -7.00
C GLN A 389 -3.53 19.07 -8.12
N ILE A 390 -4.70 18.62 -8.58
CA ILE A 390 -5.50 19.30 -9.60
C ILE A 390 -5.77 20.76 -9.21
N GLY A 391 -6.05 21.01 -7.93
CA GLY A 391 -6.24 22.37 -7.41
C GLY A 391 -5.02 23.26 -7.62
N LEU A 392 -3.83 22.76 -7.30
CA LEU A 392 -2.56 23.49 -7.50
C LEU A 392 -2.26 23.71 -8.99
N LEU A 393 -2.52 22.72 -9.85
CA LEU A 393 -2.34 22.85 -11.30
C LEU A 393 -3.27 23.90 -11.90
N ILE A 394 -4.52 23.98 -11.44
CA ILE A 394 -5.46 25.04 -11.83
C ILE A 394 -4.90 26.42 -11.44
N MET A 395 -4.43 26.58 -10.20
CA MET A 395 -3.83 27.86 -9.73
C MET A 395 -2.65 28.27 -10.61
N LEU A 396 -1.75 27.33 -10.88
CA LEU A 396 -0.54 27.54 -11.67
C LEU A 396 -0.87 27.95 -13.10
N VAL A 397 -1.67 27.15 -13.81
CA VAL A 397 -1.92 27.36 -15.24
C VAL A 397 -2.76 28.61 -15.49
N TRP A 398 -3.81 28.86 -14.69
CA TRP A 398 -4.60 30.09 -14.83
C TRP A 398 -3.80 31.33 -14.40
N GLY A 399 -3.02 31.23 -13.33
CA GLY A 399 -2.16 32.32 -12.86
C GLY A 399 -1.10 32.73 -13.88
N LEU A 400 -0.37 31.76 -14.42
CA LEU A 400 0.64 32.01 -15.46
C LEU A 400 0.01 32.50 -16.77
N ALA A 401 -1.14 31.97 -17.17
CA ALA A 401 -1.81 32.43 -18.40
C ALA A 401 -2.35 33.87 -18.26
N GLU A 402 -2.81 34.28 -17.08
CA GLU A 402 -3.18 35.68 -16.82
C GLU A 402 -1.94 36.59 -16.87
N LEU A 403 -0.83 36.14 -16.26
CA LEU A 403 0.43 36.89 -16.25
C LEU A 403 1.03 37.04 -17.65
N ALA A 404 1.03 35.96 -18.44
CA ALA A 404 1.50 35.95 -19.82
C ALA A 404 0.73 36.96 -20.67
N ARG A 405 -0.59 37.02 -20.53
CA ARG A 405 -1.41 38.06 -21.18
C ARG A 405 -1.08 39.48 -20.71
N ARG A 406 -0.86 39.66 -19.41
CA ARG A 406 -0.51 40.97 -18.85
C ARG A 406 0.83 41.48 -19.37
N TRP A 407 1.78 40.57 -19.59
CA TRP A 407 3.13 40.88 -20.05
C TRP A 407 3.35 40.69 -21.56
N ARG A 408 2.30 40.33 -22.32
CA ARG A 408 2.38 40.02 -23.77
C ARG A 408 3.43 38.94 -24.09
N ALA A 409 3.50 37.92 -23.24
CA ALA A 409 4.48 36.84 -23.26
C ALA A 409 3.84 35.47 -23.55
N GLU A 410 2.73 35.42 -24.28
CA GLU A 410 1.95 34.21 -24.52
C GLU A 410 2.75 33.12 -25.24
N MET A 411 3.61 33.48 -26.19
CA MET A 411 4.50 32.54 -26.88
C MET A 411 5.49 31.90 -25.90
N ILE A 412 6.12 32.71 -25.04
CA ILE A 412 7.06 32.22 -24.02
C ILE A 412 6.35 31.27 -23.06
N PHE A 413 5.13 31.62 -22.64
CA PHE A 413 4.30 30.74 -21.82
C PHE A 413 3.97 29.42 -22.51
N GLY A 414 3.62 29.44 -23.80
CA GLY A 414 3.40 28.23 -24.60
C GLY A 414 4.63 27.32 -24.63
N ILE A 415 5.81 27.90 -24.90
CA ILE A 415 7.09 27.17 -24.90
C ILE A 415 7.37 26.58 -23.51
N ALA A 416 7.21 27.38 -22.44
CA ALA A 416 7.41 26.93 -21.07
C ALA A 416 6.44 25.81 -20.67
N ALA A 417 5.18 25.87 -21.12
CA ALA A 417 4.21 24.80 -20.89
C ALA A 417 4.61 23.49 -21.59
N CYS A 418 5.06 23.57 -22.85
CA CYS A 418 5.58 22.40 -23.57
C CYS A 418 6.83 21.83 -22.90
N ALA A 419 7.76 22.68 -22.47
CA ALA A 419 8.96 22.26 -21.74
C ALA A 419 8.60 21.61 -20.40
N GLY A 420 7.63 22.15 -19.66
CA GLY A 420 7.11 21.57 -18.42
C GLY A 420 6.50 20.19 -18.64
N LEU A 421 5.66 20.02 -19.67
CA LEU A 421 5.09 18.72 -20.03
C LEU A 421 6.18 17.71 -20.43
N ALA A 422 7.18 18.12 -21.21
CA ALA A 422 8.30 17.27 -21.59
C ALA A 422 9.16 16.86 -20.38
N ALA A 423 9.43 17.80 -19.46
CA ALA A 423 10.14 17.51 -18.22
C ALA A 423 9.35 16.52 -17.34
N CYS A 424 8.03 16.72 -17.20
CA CYS A 424 7.16 15.79 -16.49
C CYS A 424 7.18 14.39 -17.14
N LEU A 425 7.13 14.30 -18.48
CA LEU A 425 7.24 13.03 -19.19
C LEU A 425 8.55 12.29 -18.87
N VAL A 426 9.70 12.98 -18.96
CA VAL A 426 11.01 12.39 -18.66
C VAL A 426 11.11 11.94 -17.19
N LEU A 427 10.69 12.80 -16.26
CA LEU A 427 10.72 12.48 -14.83
C LEU A 427 9.77 11.33 -14.48
N THR A 428 8.61 11.25 -15.13
CA THR A 428 7.67 10.14 -14.97
C THR A 428 8.26 8.84 -15.50
N TRP A 429 8.93 8.88 -16.65
CA TRP A 429 9.61 7.71 -17.18
C TRP A 429 10.72 7.20 -16.25
N MET A 430 11.54 8.11 -15.71
CA MET A 430 12.55 7.76 -14.69
C MET A 430 11.90 7.18 -13.43
N GLN A 431 10.80 7.76 -12.95
CA GLN A 431 10.11 7.26 -11.77
C GLN A 431 9.41 5.91 -12.05
N VAL A 432 8.92 5.66 -13.26
CA VAL A 432 8.36 4.35 -13.67
C VAL A 432 9.42 3.26 -13.52
N SER A 433 10.67 3.50 -13.90
CA SER A 433 11.73 2.49 -13.76
C SER A 433 12.01 2.07 -12.31
N THR A 434 11.68 2.90 -11.31
CA THR A 434 11.87 2.51 -9.90
C THR A 434 10.86 1.44 -9.45
N TRP A 435 9.75 1.30 -10.18
CA TRP A 435 8.67 0.34 -9.93
C TRP A 435 8.86 -1.01 -10.64
N HIS A 436 10.09 -1.30 -11.09
CA HIS A 436 10.40 -2.52 -11.82
C HIS A 436 10.15 -3.80 -11.03
N ASN A 437 10.63 -3.85 -9.78
CA ASN A 437 10.42 -4.97 -8.87
C ASN A 437 10.49 -4.50 -7.41
N PRO A 438 10.16 -5.35 -6.41
CA PRO A 438 10.19 -4.95 -5.01
C PRO A 438 11.54 -4.44 -4.53
N LEU A 439 12.65 -5.02 -5.02
CA LEU A 439 13.99 -4.60 -4.64
C LEU A 439 14.27 -3.17 -5.12
N THR A 440 13.89 -2.80 -6.35
CA THR A 440 14.07 -1.44 -6.86
C THR A 440 13.20 -0.44 -6.11
N VAL A 441 11.96 -0.80 -5.78
CA VAL A 441 11.05 0.07 -5.00
C VAL A 441 11.62 0.35 -3.62
N TRP A 442 12.05 -0.67 -2.89
CA TRP A 442 12.60 -0.49 -1.55
C TRP A 442 13.99 0.15 -1.54
N SER A 443 14.83 -0.14 -2.54
CA SER A 443 16.12 0.55 -2.72
C SER A 443 15.91 2.03 -3.00
N ARG A 444 14.84 2.39 -3.74
CA ARG A 444 14.48 3.79 -3.94
C ARG A 444 14.05 4.49 -2.65
N VAL A 445 13.34 3.80 -1.75
CA VAL A 445 13.06 4.33 -0.41
C VAL A 445 14.36 4.61 0.34
N LEU A 446 15.33 3.70 0.34
CA LEU A 446 16.63 3.93 1.00
C LEU A 446 17.45 5.06 0.36
N ALA A 447 17.33 5.27 -0.96
CA ALA A 447 18.00 6.39 -1.63
C ALA A 447 17.43 7.76 -1.20
N VAL A 448 16.16 7.83 -0.78
CA VAL A 448 15.48 9.05 -0.31
C VAL A 448 15.57 9.20 1.21
N GLU A 449 15.37 8.09 1.94
CA GLU A 449 15.41 8.00 3.40
C GLU A 449 16.40 6.89 3.82
N PRO A 450 17.71 7.20 3.92
CA PRO A 450 18.75 6.21 4.22
C PRO A 450 18.60 5.48 5.55
N ASN A 451 17.82 6.03 6.49
CA ASN A 451 17.63 5.47 7.82
C ASN A 451 16.29 4.71 7.96
N ASN A 452 15.57 4.47 6.86
CA ASN A 452 14.23 3.88 6.89
C ASN A 452 14.31 2.39 7.25
N TYR A 453 13.94 2.06 8.49
CA TYR A 453 14.09 0.71 9.04
C TYR A 453 13.23 -0.34 8.30
N LEU A 454 12.06 0.05 7.78
CA LEU A 454 11.19 -0.85 7.01
C LEU A 454 11.82 -1.17 5.66
N ALA A 455 12.39 -0.17 4.98
CA ALA A 455 13.08 -0.39 3.72
C ALA A 455 14.33 -1.27 3.89
N HIS A 456 15.12 -1.01 4.93
CA HIS A 456 16.24 -1.89 5.31
C HIS A 456 15.80 -3.34 5.54
N ASN A 457 14.73 -3.55 6.30
CA ASN A 457 14.22 -4.89 6.54
C ASN A 457 13.76 -5.61 5.26
N ASN A 458 13.01 -4.92 4.39
CA ASN A 458 12.50 -5.51 3.17
C ASN A 458 13.61 -5.77 2.15
N VAL A 459 14.56 -4.86 1.97
CA VAL A 459 15.76 -5.11 1.14
C VAL A 459 16.55 -6.29 1.68
N GLY A 460 16.77 -6.34 3.00
CA GLY A 460 17.47 -7.45 3.63
C GLY A 460 16.77 -8.79 3.42
N GLN A 461 15.44 -8.84 3.58
CA GLN A 461 14.66 -10.04 3.32
C GLN A 461 14.74 -10.48 1.84
N LEU A 462 14.56 -9.56 0.90
CA LEU A 462 14.66 -9.84 -0.54
C LEU A 462 16.06 -10.34 -0.94
N LEU A 463 17.12 -9.75 -0.38
CA LEU A 463 18.50 -10.21 -0.59
C LEU A 463 18.72 -11.60 -0.01
N ALA A 464 18.20 -11.87 1.19
CA ALA A 464 18.31 -13.19 1.80
C ALA A 464 17.63 -14.24 0.93
N ASP A 465 16.43 -13.96 0.42
CA ASP A 465 15.64 -14.87 -0.43
C ASP A 465 16.29 -15.09 -1.80
N ALA A 466 17.02 -14.10 -2.31
CA ALA A 466 17.87 -14.22 -3.48
C ALA A 466 19.22 -14.94 -3.23
N GLY A 467 19.48 -15.42 -2.00
CA GLY A 467 20.68 -16.16 -1.64
C GLY A 467 21.86 -15.28 -1.17
N TYR A 468 21.73 -13.96 -1.17
CA TYR A 468 22.75 -13.00 -0.73
C TYR A 468 22.66 -12.74 0.78
N ALA A 469 22.72 -13.81 1.58
CA ALA A 469 22.48 -13.74 3.02
C ALA A 469 23.47 -12.84 3.78
N GLU A 470 24.73 -12.70 3.32
CA GLU A 470 25.70 -11.80 3.95
C GLU A 470 25.31 -10.32 3.80
N GLN A 471 24.92 -9.90 2.58
CA GLN A 471 24.45 -8.54 2.33
C GLN A 471 23.14 -8.26 3.07
N ALA A 472 22.27 -9.28 3.16
CA ALA A 472 21.03 -9.19 3.92
C ALA A 472 21.26 -8.86 5.39
N VAL A 473 22.26 -9.49 6.04
CA VAL A 473 22.59 -9.23 7.45
C VAL A 473 22.88 -7.75 7.68
N GLY A 474 23.70 -7.11 6.84
CA GLY A 474 24.02 -5.68 7.00
C GLY A 474 22.78 -4.77 6.93
N HIS A 475 21.86 -5.04 6.00
CA HIS A 475 20.60 -4.29 5.94
C HIS A 475 19.69 -4.58 7.16
N LEU A 476 19.60 -5.83 7.61
CA LEU A 476 18.78 -6.21 8.76
C LEU A 476 19.33 -5.67 10.09
N GLU A 477 20.65 -5.57 10.22
CA GLU A 477 21.32 -4.89 11.34
C GLU A 477 21.00 -3.40 11.35
N ALA A 478 21.04 -2.73 10.19
CA ALA A 478 20.62 -1.34 10.09
C ALA A 478 19.13 -1.16 10.46
N ALA A 479 18.25 -2.10 10.08
CA ALA A 479 16.84 -2.05 10.46
C ALA A 479 16.63 -2.06 11.98
N VAL A 480 17.29 -2.97 12.70
CA VAL A 480 17.15 -3.06 14.17
C VAL A 480 17.92 -1.95 14.90
N LEU A 481 18.98 -1.41 14.29
CA LEU A 481 19.68 -0.22 14.79
C LEU A 481 18.77 1.02 14.78
N HIS A 482 18.11 1.27 13.65
CA HIS A 482 17.23 2.44 13.50
C HIS A 482 15.92 2.27 14.27
N ARG A 483 15.43 1.04 14.45
CA ARG A 483 14.27 0.75 15.29
C ARG A 483 14.47 -0.47 16.20
N PRO A 484 15.05 -0.26 17.39
CA PRO A 484 15.32 -1.35 18.34
C PRO A 484 14.07 -2.06 18.88
N SER A 485 12.87 -1.50 18.69
CA SER A 485 11.59 -2.13 19.06
C SER A 485 10.94 -2.91 17.90
N PHE A 486 11.61 -3.03 16.75
CA PHE A 486 11.05 -3.68 15.57
C PHE A 486 11.29 -5.20 15.59
N LEU A 487 10.32 -5.93 16.13
CA LEU A 487 10.37 -7.39 16.30
C LEU A 487 10.66 -8.15 15.00
N MET A 488 10.02 -7.78 13.88
CA MET A 488 10.25 -8.44 12.59
C MET A 488 11.70 -8.28 12.09
N GLY A 489 12.37 -7.17 12.40
CA GLY A 489 13.77 -6.95 12.05
C GLY A 489 14.69 -7.98 12.70
N TYR A 490 14.53 -8.21 14.00
CA TYR A 490 15.30 -9.24 14.72
C TYR A 490 14.97 -10.66 14.26
N ARG A 491 13.70 -10.96 14.00
CA ARG A 491 13.29 -12.27 13.45
C ARG A 491 13.96 -12.52 12.10
N ASN A 492 13.91 -11.55 11.19
CA ASN A 492 14.52 -11.67 9.86
C ASN A 492 16.05 -11.73 9.93
N LEU A 493 16.67 -10.97 10.84
CA LEU A 493 18.11 -11.05 11.11
C LEU A 493 18.53 -12.46 11.59
N GLY A 494 17.76 -13.06 12.50
CA GLY A 494 17.99 -14.43 12.96
C GLY A 494 17.86 -15.45 11.83
N MET A 495 16.84 -15.29 10.98
CA MET A 495 16.64 -16.14 9.80
C MET A 495 17.80 -16.02 8.77
N ALA A 496 18.29 -14.81 8.51
CA ALA A 496 19.41 -14.58 7.61
C ALA A 496 20.71 -15.21 8.14
N ARG A 497 21.01 -15.03 9.44
CA ARG A 497 22.16 -15.65 10.12
C ARG A 497 22.08 -17.17 10.15
N GLN A 498 20.88 -17.73 10.30
CA GLN A 498 20.65 -19.16 10.16
C GLN A 498 21.01 -19.67 8.76
N ARG A 499 20.69 -18.95 7.68
CA ARG A 499 21.08 -19.34 6.31
C ARG A 499 22.60 -19.36 6.12
N LEU A 500 23.33 -18.51 6.85
CA LEU A 500 24.79 -18.49 6.92
C LEU A 500 25.38 -19.53 7.90
N GLN A 501 24.55 -20.38 8.51
CA GLN A 501 24.95 -21.32 9.58
C GLN A 501 25.57 -20.65 10.82
N ARG A 502 25.37 -19.35 11.01
CA ARG A 502 25.78 -18.58 12.20
C ARG A 502 24.77 -18.76 13.33
N TRP A 503 24.60 -20.01 13.78
CA TRP A 503 23.52 -20.42 14.69
C TRP A 503 23.55 -19.72 16.05
N SER A 504 24.74 -19.44 16.60
CA SER A 504 24.87 -18.68 17.85
C SER A 504 24.36 -17.25 17.71
N GLU A 505 24.74 -16.55 16.64
CA GLU A 505 24.28 -15.18 16.37
C GLU A 505 22.80 -15.12 16.00
N ALA A 506 22.27 -16.17 15.37
CA ALA A 506 20.84 -16.32 15.09
C ALA A 506 20.04 -16.47 16.40
N ALA A 507 20.55 -17.27 17.36
CA ALA A 507 19.93 -17.40 18.68
C ALA A 507 19.88 -16.05 19.41
N GLU A 508 20.93 -15.24 19.36
CA GLU A 508 20.90 -13.89 19.98
C GLU A 508 19.86 -12.97 19.32
N ALA A 509 19.73 -13.01 17.99
CA ALA A 509 18.71 -12.22 17.30
C ALA A 509 17.28 -12.69 17.64
N PHE A 510 17.02 -13.99 17.68
CA PHE A 510 15.71 -14.52 18.11
C PHE A 510 15.41 -14.22 19.57
N ARG A 511 16.42 -14.24 20.45
CA ARG A 511 16.28 -13.84 21.85
C ARG A 511 15.89 -12.36 21.98
N ALA A 512 16.51 -11.47 21.20
CA ALA A 512 16.13 -10.06 21.15
C ALA A 512 14.68 -9.87 20.64
N ALA A 513 14.27 -10.61 19.61
CA ALA A 513 12.87 -10.61 19.16
C ALA A 513 11.89 -11.08 20.25
N LEU A 514 12.27 -12.13 20.99
CA LEU A 514 11.46 -12.70 22.07
C LEU A 514 11.33 -11.75 23.27
N GLN A 515 12.36 -10.94 23.57
CA GLN A 515 12.26 -9.90 24.61
C GLN A 515 11.17 -8.86 24.30
N LEU A 516 10.91 -8.57 23.02
CA LEU A 516 9.85 -7.65 22.59
C LEU A 516 8.45 -8.29 22.69
N GLN A 517 8.35 -9.61 22.58
CA GLN A 517 7.10 -10.35 22.73
C GLN A 517 7.33 -11.69 23.45
N PRO A 518 7.39 -11.70 24.79
CA PRO A 518 7.78 -12.87 25.58
C PRO A 518 6.90 -14.11 25.40
N ASP A 519 5.63 -13.93 25.01
CA ASP A 519 4.66 -15.02 24.87
C ASP A 519 4.61 -15.62 23.45
N ASN A 520 5.49 -15.18 22.55
CA ASN A 520 5.49 -15.65 21.17
C ASN A 520 6.12 -17.05 21.04
N LEU A 521 5.25 -18.08 20.97
CA LEU A 521 5.67 -19.48 20.84
C LEU A 521 6.48 -19.77 19.56
N GLU A 522 6.21 -19.06 18.46
CA GLU A 522 6.99 -19.21 17.22
C GLU A 522 8.44 -18.76 17.44
N LEU A 523 8.63 -17.59 18.08
CA LEU A 523 9.97 -17.09 18.38
C LEU A 523 10.72 -18.00 19.36
N ARG A 524 10.03 -18.54 20.38
CA ARG A 524 10.63 -19.54 21.29
C ARG A 524 11.08 -20.80 20.55
N ARG A 525 10.27 -21.29 19.61
CA ARG A 525 10.62 -22.43 18.77
C ARG A 525 11.84 -22.15 17.88
N LEU A 526 11.87 -20.97 17.24
CA LEU A 526 13.02 -20.55 16.41
C LEU A 526 14.30 -20.40 17.24
N LEU A 527 14.21 -19.77 18.41
CA LEU A 527 15.31 -19.65 19.38
C LEU A 527 15.80 -21.03 19.84
N GLY A 528 14.87 -21.89 20.28
CA GLY A 528 15.17 -23.25 20.73
C GLY A 528 15.89 -24.08 19.66
N ARG A 529 15.40 -24.04 18.41
CA ARG A 529 16.09 -24.66 17.26
C ARG A 529 17.52 -24.14 17.12
N ALA A 530 17.69 -22.82 17.11
CA ALA A 530 19.01 -22.21 16.95
C ALA A 530 19.97 -22.62 18.08
N LEU A 531 19.47 -22.66 19.32
CA LEU A 531 20.25 -23.10 20.50
C LEU A 531 20.65 -24.58 20.44
N VAL A 532 19.77 -25.48 19.99
CA VAL A 532 20.13 -26.90 19.79
C VAL A 532 21.30 -27.01 18.82
N ILE A 533 21.21 -26.35 17.67
CA ILE A 533 22.24 -26.47 16.63
C ILE A 533 23.54 -25.78 17.06
N ALA A 534 23.45 -24.63 17.76
CA ALA A 534 24.57 -23.92 18.37
C ALA A 534 25.20 -24.65 19.57
N ASN A 535 24.75 -25.88 19.88
CA ASN A 535 25.25 -26.72 20.96
C ASN A 535 25.07 -26.12 22.37
N ARG A 536 23.94 -25.43 22.60
CA ARG A 536 23.50 -24.88 23.89
C ARG A 536 22.21 -25.58 24.37
N PRO A 537 22.24 -26.90 24.65
CA PRO A 537 21.03 -27.70 24.78
C PRO A 537 20.22 -27.43 26.05
N ALA A 538 20.85 -27.00 27.15
CA ALA A 538 20.14 -26.65 28.38
C ALA A 538 19.26 -25.40 28.19
N GLU A 539 19.77 -24.37 27.51
CA GLU A 539 18.98 -23.19 27.15
C GLU A 539 17.88 -23.55 26.13
N ALA A 540 18.18 -24.42 25.17
CA ALA A 540 17.17 -24.88 24.21
C ALA A 540 16.00 -25.58 24.90
N GLU A 541 16.25 -26.43 25.89
CA GLU A 541 15.19 -27.09 26.67
C GLU A 541 14.31 -26.06 27.39
N ALA A 542 14.90 -25.04 28.01
CA ALA A 542 14.17 -24.00 28.71
C ALA A 542 13.21 -23.23 27.79
N GLU A 543 13.60 -23.01 26.53
CA GLU A 543 12.76 -22.32 25.54
C GLU A 543 11.75 -23.23 24.83
N LEU A 544 12.08 -24.50 24.62
CA LEU A 544 11.21 -25.44 23.88
C LEU A 544 10.16 -26.11 24.76
N ARG A 545 10.42 -26.31 26.05
CA ARG A 545 9.46 -26.95 26.97
C ARG A 545 8.12 -26.20 27.01
N PRO A 546 8.08 -24.86 27.21
CA PRO A 546 6.82 -24.11 27.21
C PRO A 546 6.07 -24.21 25.87
N VAL A 547 6.79 -24.31 24.74
CA VAL A 547 6.17 -24.46 23.42
C VAL A 547 5.46 -25.80 23.29
N VAL A 548 6.11 -26.89 23.73
CA VAL A 548 5.54 -28.24 23.69
C VAL A 548 4.36 -28.38 24.66
N ASP A 549 4.43 -27.74 25.82
CA ASP A 549 3.36 -27.76 26.82
C ASP A 549 2.12 -26.98 26.33
N ALA A 550 2.33 -25.81 25.70
CA ALA A 550 1.25 -24.96 25.17
C ALA A 550 0.68 -25.47 23.84
N ALA A 551 1.51 -26.07 22.99
CA ALA A 551 1.13 -26.64 21.70
C ALA A 551 1.65 -28.08 21.56
N PRO A 552 0.98 -29.07 22.19
CA PRO A 552 1.39 -30.47 22.13
C PRO A 552 1.35 -31.08 20.71
N GLN A 553 0.78 -30.40 19.73
CA GLN A 553 0.78 -30.79 18.32
C GLN A 553 1.96 -30.22 17.53
N ASP A 554 2.79 -29.34 18.12
CA ASP A 554 3.98 -28.81 17.45
C ASP A 554 5.10 -29.84 17.45
N VAL A 555 5.06 -30.70 16.44
CA VAL A 555 6.04 -31.77 16.20
C VAL A 555 7.46 -31.21 16.08
N ASN A 556 7.64 -30.04 15.46
CA ASN A 556 8.96 -29.43 15.30
C ASN A 556 9.54 -29.04 16.66
N ALA A 557 8.76 -28.37 17.50
CA ALA A 557 9.21 -27.98 18.85
C ALA A 557 9.56 -29.22 19.69
N ARG A 558 8.72 -30.27 19.65
CA ARG A 558 8.97 -31.51 20.39
C ARG A 558 10.22 -32.23 19.90
N ALA A 559 10.46 -32.25 18.59
CA ALA A 559 11.65 -32.86 18.06
C ALA A 559 12.94 -32.14 18.45
N TYR A 560 12.96 -30.80 18.38
CA TYR A 560 14.11 -30.04 18.86
C TYR A 560 14.29 -30.19 20.38
N LEU A 561 13.21 -30.36 21.16
CA LEU A 561 13.29 -30.68 22.58
C LEU A 561 13.91 -32.06 22.79
N GLY A 562 13.50 -33.08 22.03
CA GLY A 562 14.11 -34.41 22.05
C GLY A 562 15.61 -34.37 21.76
N LEU A 563 16.02 -33.61 20.74
CA LEU A 563 17.44 -33.39 20.41
C LEU A 563 18.20 -32.67 21.54
N ALA A 564 17.58 -31.65 22.16
CA ALA A 564 18.17 -30.94 23.30
C ALA A 564 18.38 -31.88 24.50
N LEU A 565 17.40 -32.73 24.79
CA LEU A 565 17.44 -33.70 25.89
C LEU A 565 18.48 -34.79 25.63
N GLN A 566 18.58 -35.27 24.39
CA GLN A 566 19.59 -36.24 23.97
C GLN A 566 21.01 -35.68 24.17
N ARG A 567 21.27 -34.43 23.76
CA ARG A 567 22.58 -33.78 23.95
C ARG A 567 22.94 -33.54 25.42
N GLN A 568 21.96 -33.50 26.31
CA GLN A 568 22.16 -33.42 27.76
C GLN A 568 22.30 -34.79 28.44
N GLY A 569 22.17 -35.90 27.71
CA GLY A 569 22.17 -37.25 28.28
C GLY A 569 20.87 -37.62 29.00
N LYS A 570 19.78 -36.87 28.82
CA LYS A 570 18.46 -37.17 29.38
C LYS A 570 17.71 -38.19 28.49
N THR A 571 18.30 -39.37 28.33
CA THR A 571 17.94 -40.39 27.33
C THR A 571 16.48 -40.82 27.39
N ASP A 572 15.90 -41.05 28.58
CA ASP A 572 14.50 -41.47 28.70
C ASP A 572 13.52 -40.40 28.21
N GLN A 573 13.79 -39.13 28.54
CA GLN A 573 12.95 -38.02 28.11
C GLN A 573 13.10 -37.78 26.60
N ALA A 574 14.32 -37.90 26.05
CA ALA A 574 14.55 -37.82 24.62
C ALA A 574 13.80 -38.94 23.86
N ARG A 575 13.87 -40.19 24.34
CA ARG A 575 13.15 -41.33 23.76
C ARG A 575 11.64 -41.09 23.77
N SER A 576 11.09 -40.64 24.89
CA SER A 576 9.66 -40.30 24.99
C SER A 576 9.26 -39.21 23.99
N ALA A 577 10.07 -38.14 23.89
CA ALA A 577 9.83 -37.05 22.95
C ALA A 577 9.85 -37.52 21.49
N PHE A 578 10.83 -38.34 21.08
CA PHE A 578 10.90 -38.87 19.71
C PHE A 578 9.81 -39.89 19.40
N ALA A 579 9.46 -40.77 20.35
CA ALA A 579 8.35 -41.71 20.18
C ALA A 579 7.03 -40.98 19.90
N GLU A 580 6.81 -39.86 20.61
CA GLU A 580 5.65 -39.01 20.41
C GLU A 580 5.68 -38.26 19.06
N VAL A 581 6.85 -37.79 18.62
CA VAL A 581 7.01 -37.21 17.27
C VAL A 581 6.66 -38.24 16.19
N VAL A 582 7.19 -39.46 16.29
CA VAL A 582 6.89 -40.54 15.33
C VAL A 582 5.40 -40.92 15.35
N ARG A 583 4.76 -40.86 16.52
CA ARG A 583 3.32 -41.13 16.66
C ARG A 583 2.46 -40.06 15.99
N GLN A 584 2.84 -38.78 16.12
CA GLN A 584 2.06 -37.65 15.59
C GLN A 584 2.33 -37.35 14.12
N ALA A 585 3.58 -37.51 13.68
CA ALA A 585 4.05 -37.29 12.32
C ALA A 585 4.92 -38.47 11.89
N PRO A 586 4.30 -39.58 11.44
CA PRO A 586 5.01 -40.75 10.93
C PRO A 586 5.72 -40.49 9.58
N ASP A 587 5.69 -39.25 9.09
CA ASP A 587 6.34 -38.76 7.88
C ASP A 587 7.53 -37.83 8.20
N TRP A 588 8.04 -37.82 9.44
CA TRP A 588 9.17 -36.98 9.87
C TRP A 588 10.46 -37.81 10.06
N PRO A 589 11.26 -38.04 9.01
CA PRO A 589 12.29 -39.09 8.97
C PRO A 589 13.41 -38.84 9.97
N ARG A 590 13.73 -37.57 10.23
CA ARG A 590 14.77 -37.20 11.18
C ARG A 590 14.49 -37.68 12.62
N ALA A 591 13.25 -37.61 13.12
CA ALA A 591 12.96 -38.16 14.45
C ALA A 591 13.00 -39.68 14.46
N MET A 592 12.59 -40.33 13.37
CA MET A 592 12.70 -41.77 13.24
C MET A 592 14.16 -42.23 13.30
N VAL A 593 15.06 -41.54 12.59
CA VAL A 593 16.50 -41.81 12.64
C VAL A 593 17.04 -41.63 14.07
N GLN A 594 16.71 -40.53 14.74
CA GLN A 594 17.21 -40.28 16.10
C GLN A 594 16.61 -41.24 17.13
N GLY A 595 15.32 -41.57 17.00
CA GLY A 595 14.63 -42.59 17.81
C GLY A 595 15.22 -43.98 17.60
N ALA A 596 15.50 -44.37 16.35
CA ALA A 596 16.12 -45.65 16.03
C ALA A 596 17.52 -45.77 16.63
N TRP A 597 18.33 -44.71 16.57
CA TRP A 597 19.63 -44.68 17.24
C TRP A 597 19.51 -44.93 18.75
N LEU A 598 18.57 -44.25 19.42
CA LEU A 598 18.32 -44.45 20.85
C LEU A 598 17.84 -45.87 21.16
N LEU A 599 17.00 -46.47 20.31
CA LEU A 599 16.49 -47.83 20.52
C LEU A 599 17.52 -48.92 20.21
N ALA A 600 18.47 -48.68 19.31
CA ALA A 600 19.49 -49.66 18.92
C ALA A 600 20.75 -49.60 19.79
N ALA A 601 21.20 -48.39 20.15
CA ALA A 601 22.53 -48.19 20.74
C ALA A 601 22.52 -47.86 22.24
N ASP A 602 21.36 -47.86 22.92
CA ASP A 602 21.29 -47.55 24.36
C ASP A 602 22.23 -48.48 25.18
N PRO A 603 23.04 -47.94 26.11
CA PRO A 603 23.91 -48.76 26.95
C PRO A 603 23.10 -49.75 27.82
N GLU A 604 21.89 -49.41 28.24
CA GLU A 604 21.05 -50.27 29.08
C GLU A 604 20.25 -51.29 28.26
N PRO A 605 20.43 -52.61 28.51
CA PRO A 605 19.72 -53.65 27.76
C PRO A 605 18.20 -53.56 27.78
N ALA A 606 17.63 -53.14 28.92
CA ALA A 606 16.18 -53.03 29.08
C ALA A 606 15.54 -51.93 28.20
N ARG A 607 16.36 -51.00 27.69
CA ARG A 607 15.90 -49.84 26.91
C ARG A 607 16.03 -50.05 25.40
N ARG A 608 16.74 -51.11 24.97
CA ARG A 608 16.96 -51.42 23.57
C ARG A 608 15.78 -52.17 22.96
N ASN A 609 15.51 -51.89 21.69
CA ASN A 609 14.55 -52.61 20.88
C ASN A 609 15.00 -52.57 19.42
N GLY A 610 15.85 -53.53 19.04
CA GLY A 610 16.41 -53.62 17.69
C GLY A 610 15.35 -53.72 16.60
N SER A 611 14.23 -54.42 16.84
CA SER A 611 13.15 -54.56 15.87
C SER A 611 12.41 -53.24 15.61
N LEU A 612 12.10 -52.50 16.67
CA LEU A 612 11.47 -51.18 16.53
C LEU A 612 12.45 -50.16 15.95
N ALA A 613 13.74 -50.24 16.31
CA ALA A 613 14.79 -49.41 15.71
C ALA A 613 14.91 -49.65 14.20
N LEU A 614 14.90 -50.93 13.78
CA LEU A 614 14.95 -51.31 12.38
C LEU A 614 13.75 -50.76 11.62
N PHE A 615 12.54 -51.00 12.14
CA PHE A 615 11.30 -50.50 11.53
C PHE A 615 11.29 -48.97 11.35
N GLN A 616 11.71 -48.22 12.38
CA GLN A 616 11.80 -46.75 12.30
C GLN A 616 12.84 -46.29 11.27
N ALA A 617 14.02 -46.92 11.25
CA ALA A 617 15.09 -46.52 10.34
C ALA A 617 14.77 -46.88 8.87
N GLU A 618 14.06 -48.00 8.61
CA GLU A 618 13.56 -48.38 7.29
C GLU A 618 12.51 -47.39 6.77
N LEU A 619 11.55 -47.00 7.62
CA LEU A 619 10.57 -45.98 7.29
C LEU A 619 11.23 -44.64 6.95
N ALA A 620 12.24 -44.24 7.73
CA ALA A 620 12.97 -43.01 7.48
C ALA A 620 13.69 -43.03 6.13
N GLN A 621 14.37 -44.14 5.80
CA GLN A 621 15.04 -44.30 4.51
C GLN A 621 14.02 -44.34 3.35
N ALA A 622 12.87 -44.98 3.53
CA ALA A 622 11.84 -45.03 2.50
C ALA A 622 11.26 -43.63 2.19
N ALA A 623 11.19 -42.76 3.21
CA ALA A 623 10.65 -41.41 3.07
C ALA A 623 11.65 -40.40 2.45
N GLU A 624 12.91 -40.41 2.88
CA GLU A 624 13.92 -39.39 2.49
C GLU A 624 15.02 -39.93 1.54
N GLY A 625 15.03 -41.23 1.27
CA GLY A 625 16.10 -41.91 0.55
C GLY A 625 17.30 -42.25 1.45
N PRO A 626 18.34 -42.89 0.88
CA PRO A 626 19.53 -43.30 1.63
C PRO A 626 20.40 -42.10 2.02
N SER A 627 20.32 -41.68 3.28
CA SER A 627 21.24 -40.70 3.89
C SER A 627 22.26 -41.37 4.80
N ALA A 628 23.41 -40.74 5.03
CA ALA A 628 24.44 -41.29 5.93
C ALA A 628 23.92 -41.51 7.36
N GLU A 629 23.03 -40.64 7.84
CA GLU A 629 22.41 -40.75 9.17
C GLU A 629 21.41 -41.92 9.23
N ALA A 630 20.57 -42.08 8.20
CA ALA A 630 19.58 -43.16 8.11
C ALA A 630 20.25 -44.53 7.94
N LEU A 631 21.23 -44.64 7.04
CA LEU A 631 22.02 -45.87 6.86
C LEU A 631 22.80 -46.24 8.13
N GLY A 632 23.32 -45.24 8.85
CA GLY A 632 23.94 -45.45 10.14
C GLY A 632 22.95 -46.01 11.18
N ALA A 633 21.73 -45.47 11.25
CA ALA A 633 20.69 -45.95 12.16
C ALA A 633 20.28 -47.39 11.85
N LEU A 634 20.14 -47.73 10.55
CA LEU A 634 19.90 -49.11 10.10
C LEU A 634 21.04 -50.04 10.49
N ALA A 635 22.28 -49.62 10.28
CA ALA A 635 23.45 -50.42 10.67
C ALA A 635 23.45 -50.72 12.18
N ALA A 636 23.11 -49.73 13.01
CA ALA A 636 22.97 -49.93 14.45
C ALA A 636 21.83 -50.88 14.82
N ALA A 637 20.68 -50.77 14.16
CA ALA A 637 19.54 -51.66 14.40
C ALA A 637 19.86 -53.12 14.01
N HIS A 638 20.47 -53.34 12.85
CA HIS A 638 20.93 -54.66 12.43
C HIS A 638 21.99 -55.23 13.39
N ALA A 639 22.92 -54.41 13.87
CA ALA A 639 23.89 -54.83 14.87
C ALA A 639 23.24 -55.24 16.20
N GLU A 640 22.18 -54.54 16.64
CA GLU A 640 21.40 -54.93 17.83
C GLU A 640 20.67 -56.26 17.66
N LEU A 641 20.22 -56.56 16.43
CA LEU A 641 19.58 -57.83 16.09
C LEU A 641 20.60 -58.97 15.82
N GLY A 642 21.90 -58.71 15.98
CA GLY A 642 22.98 -59.68 15.73
C GLY A 642 23.31 -59.90 14.25
N GLN A 643 22.73 -59.10 13.35
CA GLN A 643 22.90 -59.18 11.90
C GLN A 643 24.10 -58.32 11.45
N PHE A 644 25.30 -58.73 11.86
CA PHE A 644 26.52 -57.93 11.67
C PHE A 644 26.96 -57.77 10.20
N ASP A 645 26.65 -58.72 9.32
CA ASP A 645 27.02 -58.63 7.90
C ASP A 645 26.27 -57.48 7.21
N ASP A 646 24.98 -57.31 7.54
CA ASP A 646 24.17 -56.18 7.09
C ASP A 646 24.64 -54.86 7.73
N ALA A 647 24.94 -54.87 9.02
CA ALA A 647 25.46 -53.71 9.74
C ALA A 647 26.76 -53.17 9.12
N VAL A 648 27.70 -54.06 8.77
CA VAL A 648 28.96 -53.68 8.10
C VAL A 648 28.70 -53.09 6.72
N ARG A 649 27.83 -53.73 5.91
CA ARG A 649 27.49 -53.25 4.56
C ARG A 649 26.88 -51.84 4.62
N LEU A 650 25.88 -51.64 5.47
CA LEU A 650 25.16 -50.37 5.61
C LEU A 650 26.05 -49.27 6.19
N GLN A 651 26.87 -49.58 7.20
CA GLN A 651 27.80 -48.61 7.78
C GLN A 651 28.90 -48.19 6.78
N ALA A 652 29.38 -49.12 5.94
CA ALA A 652 30.32 -48.80 4.87
C ALA A 652 29.67 -47.91 3.79
N GLN A 653 28.41 -48.17 3.44
CA GLN A 653 27.64 -47.31 2.54
C GLN A 653 27.45 -45.90 3.13
N ALA A 654 27.12 -45.78 4.42
CA ALA A 654 27.03 -44.50 5.10
C ALA A 654 28.34 -43.71 5.02
N LEU A 655 29.49 -44.39 5.20
CA LEU A 655 30.83 -43.80 5.11
C LEU A 655 31.19 -43.28 3.71
N ASN A 656 30.63 -43.89 2.66
CA ASN A 656 30.83 -43.48 1.27
C ASN A 656 30.01 -42.24 0.89
N LEU A 657 28.92 -41.96 1.61
CA LEU A 657 28.08 -40.77 1.40
C LEU A 657 28.64 -39.50 2.05
N VAL A 658 29.62 -39.65 2.94
CA VAL A 658 30.19 -38.54 3.72
C VAL A 658 31.55 -38.13 3.12
N PRO A 659 31.89 -36.84 3.02
CA PRO A 659 33.21 -36.36 2.59
C PRO A 659 34.37 -36.88 3.46
N GLN A 660 35.60 -36.83 2.91
CA GLN A 660 36.82 -37.29 3.61
C GLN A 660 37.16 -36.45 4.84
N ASP A 661 36.85 -35.16 4.79
CA ASP A 661 37.12 -34.13 5.80
C ASP A 661 36.00 -33.97 6.84
N ASP A 662 34.96 -34.81 6.79
CA ASP A 662 33.84 -34.70 7.72
C ASP A 662 34.23 -35.10 9.15
N SER A 663 33.88 -34.23 10.10
CA SER A 663 34.15 -34.41 11.54
C SER A 663 33.54 -35.68 12.17
N GLN A 664 32.49 -36.26 11.58
CA GLN A 664 31.87 -37.49 12.07
C GLN A 664 32.51 -38.77 11.51
N ARG A 665 33.35 -38.65 10.49
CA ARG A 665 33.97 -39.79 9.80
C ARG A 665 34.75 -40.71 10.75
N PRO A 666 35.55 -40.23 11.73
CA PRO A 666 36.25 -41.10 12.67
C PRO A 666 35.30 -41.96 13.52
N ALA A 667 34.23 -41.36 14.05
CA ALA A 667 33.22 -42.09 14.82
C ALA A 667 32.42 -43.09 13.95
N MET A 668 32.24 -42.79 12.66
CA MET A 668 31.66 -43.76 11.71
C MET A 668 32.59 -44.93 11.44
N GLN A 669 33.91 -44.69 11.35
CA GLN A 669 34.92 -45.74 11.14
C GLN A 669 35.05 -46.64 12.38
N GLU A 670 35.02 -46.07 13.57
CA GLU A 670 35.02 -46.82 14.83
C GLU A 670 33.82 -47.78 14.90
N ARG A 671 32.61 -47.28 14.57
CA ARG A 671 31.41 -48.12 14.47
C ARG A 671 31.57 -49.26 13.47
N LEU A 672 32.14 -48.99 12.30
CA LEU A 672 32.40 -50.01 11.28
C LEU A 672 33.35 -51.10 11.82
N GLN A 673 34.42 -50.71 12.53
CA GLN A 673 35.35 -51.66 13.12
C GLN A 673 34.69 -52.51 14.22
N LEU A 674 33.83 -51.93 15.04
CA LEU A 674 33.05 -52.67 16.04
C LEU A 674 32.15 -53.71 15.36
N TYR A 675 31.40 -53.32 14.33
CA TYR A 675 30.52 -54.23 13.60
C TYR A 675 31.30 -55.36 12.89
N GLN A 676 32.49 -55.07 12.33
CA GLN A 676 33.38 -56.09 11.77
C GLN A 676 33.87 -57.11 12.81
N ARG A 677 34.05 -56.68 14.06
CA ARG A 677 34.38 -57.55 15.20
C ARG A 677 33.15 -58.22 15.82
N ARG A 678 31.98 -58.11 15.18
CA ARG A 678 30.69 -58.59 15.70
C ARG A 678 30.33 -58.03 17.07
N GLN A 679 30.68 -56.76 17.29
CA GLN A 679 30.36 -56.01 18.50
C GLN A 679 29.39 -54.87 18.17
N PRO A 680 28.27 -54.73 18.89
CA PRO A 680 27.35 -53.63 18.66
C PRO A 680 27.89 -52.33 19.27
N TYR A 681 27.52 -51.20 18.67
CA TYR A 681 27.87 -49.88 19.19
C TYR A 681 26.92 -49.51 20.34
N ARG A 682 27.47 -49.00 21.43
CA ARG A 682 26.72 -48.57 22.62
C ARG A 682 27.08 -47.13 22.97
N ARG A 683 26.09 -46.25 23.14
CA ARG A 683 26.32 -44.86 23.53
C ARG A 683 25.15 -44.26 24.28
#